data_AF-A0A7X8BH41-F1
#
_entry.id   AF-A0A7X8BH41-F1
#
_cell.length_a   1.000
_cell.length_b   1.000
_cell.length_c   1.000
_cell.angle_alpha   90.00
_cell.angle_beta   90.00
_cell.angle_gamma   90.00
#
_symmetry.space_group_name_H-M   'P 1'
#
loop_
_entity.id
_entity.type
_entity.pdbx_description
1 polymer ?
#
loop_
_entity_poly.entity_id
_entity_poly.type
_entity_poly.pdbx_seq_one_letter_code
_entity_poly.pdbx_strand_id
1 'polypeptide(L)'
;MDRNVKVILDGKEVYGYGGQKILDLCGECGGEIPTLCYDPHLSVHGGCSVCLVDVKGAKALVRACASTIAPGMIIQTNTERVRKARKLALELLFSDHVGDCRPPCTLACPAHGDVQGYINLAAQGKYEESLEALHKNITLPASIGRVCPAPCEEKCRRNFVDEQPVSIREIKRFVGDWCLKNDALSRIPEIVENHRRVAIVGGGPAGVSAAYFLRKMGYGVTLFDKESDLGGMMRYGIPDYRLPREILTREIQWITDHGIEVRTETALGRDISLDQLRDEYDAVLLAMGCWKSSPMRVPGEDLPGVFGGIDFLYKVNNSLPTGIGSRVAVVGGGNTAMDACRCAKRLGAERVMVVYRRTREEMPAQDIEIHEAMEEGVEFHFLMAPKAVIGNGRVEALECERMVLGEPDASGRRKPLPTGEIVRIEVDTVIAAIGQQIRFDGIPKALHDGKQMIVDENYATPLPGVFVCGDQQTGPDIAVRAIGNGHYAAMSIHSYITTGKPKKPFEYDVVRTDLGPADFTHIEKQPQEEVAHVDPQLRVQMGFKEYSGGLTEEQTLRDAKRCMECGCQDLHECRLRRYGQDYEVQPERVAGEHIPRVVEANAFYDRNMDKCILCGRCVRTCDEIAGFHAIDFTKRGFEGLIDTEFWKPIDESECTSCGLCVQMCPVGALTEKKAPRWPHSEKPVLVPTACSECPVGCDIVLNLDKGSSRLVRVTTDLDNAASPTMGNSCRLARALPLSTTENRLGSPMLRVNGRLFETDWDQALEHLSSKLKAAVESQGVESVLLLAGGNLSNEEATALGKLSADGLGGAPIHFAGLDCGTAAWNTLKTRWGTEWKPEDYGDLNASDALLLLDADTDNRQPVLTSFIRKAMRQRHAQVVAIGRIPKKLERGEALILSPIAGTEEHLVRGLLAASLNQKGIVLPEALTDYTPAKVEALTGIPAETIEKAARVLTNAKSLSTLWGGVFAADPRLASETTALLDQLKQRKGLILHEAANAVGLISLGFSSAGVSQIQQSVRSGKVKALVLAGTSPEAFGLTAADLRTLDLFASFTTKPTELEAEEAEVLLPVAAWTEREGSFNGLTGQLHVQPLGAKPYGNSRSLVRILSHLSRKMGANLPAVESALRS
;
A
#
# COMPACT_ATOMS: atom_id res chain seq x y z
N MET A 1 -4.45 13.81 38.19
CA MET A 1 -4.50 12.76 39.22
C MET A 1 -3.07 12.47 39.62
N ASP A 2 -2.79 12.20 40.90
CA ASP A 2 -1.42 11.86 41.34
C ASP A 2 -1.17 10.35 41.20
N ARG A 3 0.03 9.97 40.73
CA ARG A 3 0.46 8.58 40.63
C ARG A 3 0.82 8.04 42.02
N ASN A 4 -0.14 7.44 42.71
CA ASN A 4 -0.01 7.02 44.10
C ASN A 4 -0.13 5.50 44.32
N VAL A 5 -0.41 4.70 43.28
CA VAL A 5 -0.49 3.24 43.39
C VAL A 5 0.85 2.61 43.04
N LYS A 6 1.55 2.09 44.04
CA LYS A 6 2.83 1.40 43.89
C LYS A 6 2.64 -0.05 43.45
N VAL A 7 3.30 -0.46 42.37
CA VAL A 7 3.37 -1.85 41.89
C VAL A 7 4.80 -2.22 41.48
N ILE A 8 5.07 -3.52 41.37
CA ILE A 8 6.33 -4.05 40.82
C ILE A 8 6.02 -4.66 39.45
N LEU A 9 6.52 -4.04 38.38
CA LEU A 9 6.36 -4.49 37.00
C LEU A 9 7.69 -5.02 36.47
N ASP A 10 7.77 -6.31 36.14
CA ASP A 10 8.98 -6.97 35.64
C ASP A 10 10.23 -6.70 36.49
N GLY A 11 10.04 -6.69 37.82
CA GLY A 11 11.09 -6.45 38.81
C GLY A 11 11.41 -4.96 39.06
N LYS A 12 10.77 -4.04 38.34
CA LYS A 12 10.92 -2.59 38.53
C LYS A 12 9.78 -2.01 39.35
N GLU A 13 10.11 -1.13 40.28
CA GLU A 13 9.11 -0.36 41.02
C GLU A 13 8.55 0.77 40.15
N VAL A 14 7.23 0.80 39.96
CA VAL A 14 6.54 1.81 39.16
C VAL A 14 5.28 2.30 39.88
N TYR A 15 4.83 3.50 39.51
CA TYR A 15 3.70 4.18 40.13
C TYR A 15 2.64 4.50 39.09
N GLY A 16 1.39 4.12 39.37
CA GLY A 16 0.24 4.38 38.52
C GLY A 16 -0.90 5.10 39.22
N TYR A 17 -2.00 5.30 38.51
CA TYR A 17 -3.22 5.93 39.03
C TYR A 17 -4.19 4.88 39.59
N GLY A 18 -5.00 5.27 40.59
CA GLY A 18 -6.11 4.44 41.05
C GLY A 18 -7.07 4.12 39.89
N GLY A 19 -7.38 2.83 39.70
CA GLY A 19 -8.25 2.36 38.61
C GLY A 19 -7.59 2.22 37.24
N GLN A 20 -6.30 2.54 37.10
CA GLN A 20 -5.53 2.33 35.86
C GLN A 20 -5.42 0.84 35.54
N LYS A 21 -5.57 0.45 34.27
CA LYS A 21 -5.41 -0.94 33.85
C LYS A 21 -3.93 -1.33 33.86
N ILE A 22 -3.65 -2.61 34.07
CA ILE A 22 -2.29 -3.16 33.99
C ILE A 22 -1.67 -2.88 32.61
N LEU A 23 -2.48 -3.02 31.55
CA LEU A 23 -2.04 -2.77 30.18
C LEU A 23 -1.56 -1.32 29.97
N ASP A 24 -2.35 -0.34 30.41
CA ASP A 24 -2.05 1.08 30.22
C ASP A 24 -0.80 1.47 31.04
N LEU A 25 -0.69 0.99 32.29
CA LEU A 25 0.51 1.21 33.10
C LEU A 25 1.76 0.64 32.43
N CYS A 26 1.68 -0.57 31.87
CA CYS A 26 2.81 -1.19 31.19
C CYS A 26 3.26 -0.36 29.98
N GLY A 27 2.31 0.11 29.18
CA GLY A 27 2.57 1.02 28.05
C GLY A 27 3.24 2.32 28.48
N GLU A 28 2.75 2.98 29.53
CA GLU A 28 3.34 4.20 30.09
C GLU A 28 4.77 4.01 30.62
N CYS A 29 5.13 2.77 30.99
CA CYS A 29 6.48 2.41 31.43
C CYS A 29 7.40 1.96 30.28
N GLY A 30 6.94 2.07 29.02
CA GLY A 30 7.69 1.66 27.83
C GLY A 30 7.69 0.15 27.56
N GLY A 31 6.85 -0.62 28.25
CA GLY A 31 6.65 -2.05 28.00
C GLY A 31 5.55 -2.31 26.98
N GLU A 32 5.64 -3.42 26.24
CA GLU A 32 4.59 -3.87 25.33
C GLU A 32 3.92 -5.14 25.85
N ILE A 33 2.61 -5.08 26.09
CA ILE A 33 1.77 -6.27 26.24
C ILE A 33 0.94 -6.41 24.95
N PRO A 34 1.08 -7.50 24.21
CA PRO A 34 0.44 -7.64 22.90
C PRO A 34 -1.09 -7.72 23.02
N THR A 35 -1.78 -7.04 22.12
CA THR A 35 -3.25 -7.03 22.06
C THR A 35 -3.77 -7.04 20.63
N LEU A 36 -4.85 -7.81 20.39
CA LEU A 36 -5.55 -7.85 19.10
C LEU A 36 -6.97 -7.29 19.20
N CYS A 37 -7.68 -7.54 20.31
CA CYS A 37 -9.04 -7.07 20.52
C CYS A 37 -9.15 -5.78 21.37
N TYR A 38 -8.05 -5.26 21.89
CA TYR A 38 -8.07 -4.05 22.70
C TYR A 38 -7.82 -2.81 21.84
N ASP A 39 -8.55 -1.75 22.16
CA ASP A 39 -8.31 -0.39 21.69
C ASP A 39 -8.70 0.53 22.86
N PRO A 40 -7.92 1.57 23.18
CA PRO A 40 -8.24 2.48 24.30
C PRO A 40 -9.57 3.23 24.11
N HIS A 41 -10.04 3.40 22.87
CA HIS A 41 -11.28 4.12 22.57
C HIS A 41 -12.55 3.27 22.67
N LEU A 42 -12.42 1.97 22.92
CA LEU A 42 -13.53 1.01 22.91
C LEU A 42 -13.73 0.36 24.28
N SER A 43 -14.96 -0.04 24.58
CA SER A 43 -15.29 -0.89 25.73
C SER A 43 -14.47 -2.19 25.73
N VAL A 44 -14.17 -2.79 26.88
CA VAL A 44 -13.28 -3.96 26.94
C VAL A 44 -13.98 -5.24 26.46
N HIS A 45 -13.42 -5.91 25.45
CA HIS A 45 -13.92 -7.21 24.96
C HIS A 45 -13.24 -8.44 25.59
N GLY A 46 -11.90 -8.44 25.71
CA GLY A 46 -11.15 -9.48 26.41
C GLY A 46 -11.06 -10.86 25.73
N GLY A 47 -11.54 -11.02 24.49
CA GLY A 47 -11.63 -12.31 23.78
C GLY A 47 -10.31 -12.89 23.27
N CYS A 48 -9.37 -12.07 22.77
CA CYS A 48 -8.16 -12.58 22.10
C CYS A 48 -7.17 -13.31 23.03
N SER A 49 -7.23 -13.06 24.34
CA SER A 49 -6.33 -13.66 25.35
C SER A 49 -4.82 -13.48 25.15
N VAL A 50 -4.39 -12.63 24.21
CA VAL A 50 -2.97 -12.32 23.97
C VAL A 50 -2.38 -11.38 25.05
N CYS A 51 -3.23 -10.64 25.77
CA CYS A 51 -2.82 -9.69 26.82
C CYS A 51 -2.54 -10.33 28.20
N LEU A 52 -2.46 -11.65 28.30
CA LEU A 52 -2.31 -12.35 29.58
C LEU A 52 -0.98 -12.02 30.25
N VAL A 53 -0.98 -11.79 31.56
CA VAL A 53 0.20 -11.54 32.40
C VAL A 53 0.16 -12.40 33.66
N ASP A 54 1.32 -12.61 34.28
CA ASP A 54 1.43 -13.29 35.57
C ASP A 54 1.34 -12.26 36.70
N VAL A 55 0.50 -12.52 37.69
CA VAL A 55 0.38 -11.67 38.88
C VAL A 55 0.66 -12.54 40.09
N LYS A 56 1.69 -12.20 40.88
CA LYS A 56 2.09 -13.02 42.02
C LYS A 56 0.93 -13.19 43.00
N GLY A 57 0.60 -14.44 43.32
CA GLY A 57 -0.53 -14.79 44.20
C GLY A 57 -1.84 -15.05 43.47
N ALA A 58 -1.96 -14.72 42.17
CA ALA A 58 -3.11 -15.09 41.36
C ALA A 58 -3.05 -16.58 40.96
N LYS A 59 -4.20 -17.28 41.00
CA LYS A 59 -4.30 -18.70 40.61
C LYS A 59 -4.14 -18.89 39.09
N ALA A 60 -4.67 -17.96 38.31
CA ALA A 60 -4.63 -17.97 36.84
C ALA A 60 -3.90 -16.73 36.30
N LEU A 61 -3.47 -16.81 35.04
CA LEU A 61 -2.99 -15.63 34.33
C LEU A 61 -4.11 -14.60 34.21
N VAL A 62 -3.73 -13.33 34.34
CA VAL A 62 -4.66 -12.20 34.44
C VAL A 62 -4.69 -11.45 33.11
N ARG A 63 -5.86 -10.95 32.70
CA ARG A 63 -5.99 -10.10 31.49
C ARG A 63 -5.56 -8.69 31.81
N ALA A 64 -4.45 -8.24 31.22
CA ALA A 64 -3.94 -6.89 31.46
C ALA A 64 -4.91 -5.80 30.96
N CYS A 65 -5.68 -6.06 29.90
CA CYS A 65 -6.61 -5.09 29.29
C CYS A 65 -7.90 -4.84 30.09
N ALA A 66 -8.18 -5.67 31.10
CA ALA A 66 -9.42 -5.61 31.89
C ALA A 66 -9.15 -5.42 33.38
N SER A 67 -7.94 -5.75 33.87
CA SER A 67 -7.62 -5.76 35.29
C SER A 67 -6.92 -4.47 35.69
N THR A 68 -7.33 -3.89 36.81
CA THR A 68 -6.75 -2.66 37.35
C THR A 68 -5.60 -2.94 38.31
N ILE A 69 -4.70 -1.99 38.46
CA ILE A 69 -3.58 -2.06 39.39
C ILE A 69 -4.04 -1.87 40.83
N ALA A 70 -3.38 -2.56 41.76
CA ALA A 70 -3.62 -2.44 43.19
C ALA A 70 -2.28 -2.30 43.95
N PRO A 71 -2.26 -1.62 45.11
CA PRO A 71 -1.02 -1.45 45.90
C PRO A 71 -0.34 -2.79 46.21
N GLY A 72 0.97 -2.87 45.96
CA GLY A 72 1.77 -4.06 46.23
C GLY A 72 1.63 -5.19 45.21
N MET A 73 0.89 -4.97 44.11
CA MET A 73 0.79 -5.95 43.03
C MET A 73 2.15 -6.18 42.37
N ILE A 74 2.48 -7.45 42.10
CA ILE A 74 3.70 -7.85 41.39
C ILE A 74 3.29 -8.50 40.08
N ILE A 75 3.65 -7.85 38.97
CA ILE A 75 3.21 -8.16 37.61
C ILE A 75 4.44 -8.59 36.81
N GLN A 76 4.35 -9.73 36.13
CA GLN A 76 5.38 -10.24 35.23
C GLN A 76 4.79 -10.50 33.85
N THR A 77 5.37 -9.88 32.82
CA THR A 77 4.79 -9.84 31.48
C THR A 77 5.36 -10.88 30.52
N ASN A 78 6.47 -11.53 30.89
CA ASN A 78 7.24 -12.42 29.99
C ASN A 78 7.74 -13.71 30.66
N THR A 79 7.02 -14.24 31.66
CA THR A 79 7.34 -15.57 32.22
C THR A 79 7.12 -16.66 31.17
N GLU A 80 7.78 -17.82 31.31
CA GLU A 80 7.58 -18.96 30.39
C GLU A 80 6.10 -19.37 30.30
N ARG A 81 5.38 -19.33 31.43
CA ARG A 81 3.93 -19.59 31.51
C ARG A 81 3.14 -18.59 30.67
N VAL A 82 3.46 -17.30 30.75
CA VAL A 82 2.82 -16.25 29.94
C VAL A 82 3.11 -16.46 28.46
N ARG A 83 4.38 -16.71 28.08
CA ARG A 83 4.76 -16.95 26.68
C ARG A 83 4.01 -18.14 26.08
N LYS A 84 3.94 -19.27 26.80
CA LYS A 84 3.19 -20.47 26.37
C LYS A 84 1.70 -20.19 26.19
N ALA A 85 1.07 -19.47 27.12
CA ALA A 85 -0.35 -19.14 27.02
C ALA A 85 -0.65 -18.19 25.84
N ARG A 86 0.18 -17.17 25.62
CA ARG A 86 0.03 -16.25 24.49
C ARG A 86 0.25 -16.95 23.15
N LYS A 87 1.27 -17.82 23.06
CA LYS A 87 1.53 -18.65 21.89
C LYS A 87 0.32 -19.52 21.54
N LEU A 88 -0.24 -20.25 22.52
CA LEU A 88 -1.44 -21.06 22.30
C LEU A 88 -2.65 -20.22 21.86
N ALA A 89 -2.85 -19.04 22.45
CA ALA A 89 -3.92 -18.14 22.03
C ALA A 89 -3.75 -17.71 20.56
N LEU A 90 -2.53 -17.37 20.13
CA LEU A 90 -2.25 -17.04 18.74
C LEU A 90 -2.43 -18.25 17.81
N GLU A 91 -1.96 -19.44 18.20
CA GLU A 91 -2.14 -20.68 17.43
C GLU A 91 -3.62 -20.99 17.16
N LEU A 92 -4.49 -20.79 18.16
CA LEU A 92 -5.94 -20.93 18.02
C LEU A 92 -6.59 -19.84 17.14
N LEU A 93 -6.00 -18.64 17.09
CA LEU A 93 -6.48 -17.60 16.19
C LEU A 93 -6.05 -17.87 14.74
N PHE A 94 -4.85 -18.44 14.55
CA PHE A 94 -4.35 -18.83 13.24
C PHE A 94 -5.02 -20.08 12.67
N SER A 95 -5.51 -21.00 13.51
CA SER A 95 -6.08 -22.27 13.06
C SER A 95 -7.30 -22.14 12.14
N ASP A 96 -7.99 -20.99 12.18
CA ASP A 96 -9.15 -20.68 11.34
C ASP A 96 -8.97 -19.34 10.58
N HIS A 97 -7.76 -18.79 10.57
CA HIS A 97 -7.41 -17.60 9.77
C HIS A 97 -6.88 -18.05 8.42
N VAL A 98 -7.61 -17.70 7.35
CA VAL A 98 -7.36 -18.21 6.01
C VAL A 98 -7.10 -17.05 5.03
N GLY A 99 -6.02 -17.17 4.26
CA GLY A 99 -5.57 -16.18 3.27
C GLY A 99 -4.10 -16.36 2.93
N ASP A 100 -3.59 -15.61 1.96
CA ASP A 100 -2.16 -15.60 1.64
C ASP A 100 -1.50 -14.37 2.25
N CYS A 101 -0.74 -14.54 3.34
CA CYS A 101 -0.04 -13.39 3.93
C CYS A 101 0.93 -12.78 2.91
N ARG A 102 1.79 -13.62 2.31
CA ARG A 102 2.66 -13.28 1.17
C ARG A 102 2.24 -14.08 -0.06
N PRO A 103 2.39 -13.53 -1.28
CA PRO A 103 1.99 -14.24 -2.49
C PRO A 103 2.89 -15.47 -2.72
N PRO A 104 2.38 -16.56 -3.35
CA PRO A 104 3.14 -17.79 -3.54
C PRO A 104 4.47 -17.61 -4.27
N CYS A 105 4.55 -16.66 -5.21
CA CYS A 105 5.79 -16.34 -5.93
C CYS A 105 6.89 -15.76 -5.01
N THR A 106 6.52 -15.03 -3.95
CA THR A 106 7.47 -14.56 -2.93
C THR A 106 7.96 -15.70 -2.06
N LEU A 107 7.07 -16.59 -1.64
CA LEU A 107 7.40 -17.76 -0.81
C LEU A 107 8.25 -18.80 -1.57
N ALA A 108 8.05 -18.91 -2.89
CA ALA A 108 8.85 -19.78 -3.75
C ALA A 108 10.26 -19.24 -4.02
N CYS A 109 10.47 -17.92 -3.88
CA CYS A 109 11.78 -17.31 -4.04
C CYS A 109 12.66 -17.65 -2.82
N PRO A 110 13.84 -18.30 -2.99
CA PRO A 110 14.72 -18.62 -1.87
C PRO A 110 15.26 -17.42 -1.10
N ALA A 111 15.29 -16.24 -1.74
CA ALA A 111 15.63 -14.98 -1.09
C ALA A 111 14.44 -14.29 -0.42
N HIS A 112 13.23 -14.85 -0.55
CA HIS A 112 11.97 -14.27 -0.09
C HIS A 112 11.73 -12.85 -0.62
N GLY A 113 12.14 -12.59 -1.88
CA GLY A 113 11.99 -11.29 -2.50
C GLY A 113 10.52 -10.90 -2.73
N ASP A 114 10.19 -9.62 -2.52
CA ASP A 114 8.85 -9.06 -2.66
C ASP A 114 8.41 -8.98 -4.14
N VAL A 115 8.08 -10.13 -4.71
CA VAL A 115 7.71 -10.26 -6.13
C VAL A 115 6.52 -9.39 -6.49
N GLN A 116 5.49 -9.34 -5.66
CA GLN A 116 4.32 -8.52 -5.93
C GLN A 116 4.67 -7.03 -5.88
N GLY A 117 5.42 -6.58 -4.88
CA GLY A 117 5.79 -5.18 -4.72
C GLY A 117 6.59 -4.63 -5.91
N TYR A 118 7.69 -5.28 -6.29
CA TYR A 118 8.53 -4.76 -7.38
C TYR A 118 7.86 -4.88 -8.76
N ILE A 119 7.04 -5.90 -9.01
CA ILE A 119 6.28 -6.03 -10.26
C ILE A 119 5.21 -4.94 -10.37
N ASN A 120 4.51 -4.65 -9.27
CA ASN A 120 3.50 -3.58 -9.23
C ASN A 120 4.12 -2.19 -9.50
N LEU A 121 5.32 -1.94 -8.98
CA LEU A 121 6.08 -0.72 -9.26
C LEU A 121 6.53 -0.67 -10.73
N ALA A 122 7.06 -1.77 -11.26
CA ALA A 122 7.44 -1.86 -12.67
C ALA A 122 6.25 -1.64 -13.62
N ALA A 123 5.07 -2.18 -13.30
CA ALA A 123 3.82 -1.98 -14.06
C ALA A 123 3.36 -0.51 -14.14
N GLN A 124 3.89 0.36 -13.26
CA GLN A 124 3.64 1.80 -13.23
C GLN A 124 4.78 2.63 -13.85
N GLY A 125 5.83 2.00 -14.37
CA GLY A 125 7.04 2.70 -14.86
C GLY A 125 7.94 3.26 -13.74
N LYS A 126 7.76 2.81 -12.49
CA LYS A 126 8.52 3.25 -11.32
C LYS A 126 9.72 2.33 -11.06
N TYR A 127 10.70 2.38 -11.95
CA TYR A 127 11.80 1.40 -11.93
C TYR A 127 12.80 1.60 -10.79
N GLU A 128 13.06 2.86 -10.38
CA GLU A 128 13.92 3.17 -9.24
C GLU A 128 13.35 2.59 -7.94
N GLU A 129 12.06 2.86 -7.66
CA GLU A 129 11.39 2.29 -6.49
C GLU A 129 11.25 0.76 -6.59
N SER A 130 11.05 0.23 -7.79
CA SER A 130 11.04 -1.22 -8.04
C SER A 130 12.39 -1.86 -7.67
N LEU A 131 13.50 -1.20 -8.02
CA LEU A 131 14.85 -1.63 -7.65
C LEU A 131 15.07 -1.55 -6.12
N GLU A 132 14.60 -0.48 -5.47
CA GLU A 132 14.65 -0.38 -4.00
C GLU A 132 13.90 -1.52 -3.32
N ALA A 133 12.73 -1.90 -3.83
CA ALA A 133 11.97 -3.05 -3.34
C ALA A 133 12.72 -4.37 -3.55
N LEU A 134 13.39 -4.54 -4.70
CA LEU A 134 14.26 -5.70 -4.95
C LEU A 134 15.41 -5.79 -3.94
N HIS A 135 16.13 -4.69 -3.70
CA HIS A 135 17.28 -4.63 -2.79
C HIS A 135 16.96 -4.90 -1.31
N LYS A 136 15.68 -4.98 -0.92
CA LYS A 136 15.30 -5.48 0.42
C LYS A 136 15.68 -6.95 0.64
N ASN A 137 15.79 -7.74 -0.43
CA ASN A 137 16.01 -9.19 -0.34
C ASN A 137 17.01 -9.72 -1.39
N ILE A 138 17.03 -9.11 -2.58
CA ILE A 138 17.81 -9.56 -3.74
C ILE A 138 18.82 -8.45 -4.07
N THR A 139 20.09 -8.68 -3.74
CA THR A 139 21.15 -7.66 -3.87
C THR A 139 21.74 -7.50 -5.27
N LEU A 140 21.51 -8.47 -6.17
CA LEU A 140 22.06 -8.48 -7.55
C LEU A 140 20.96 -8.70 -8.59
N PRO A 141 19.90 -7.87 -8.65
CA PRO A 141 18.73 -8.11 -9.48
C PRO A 141 19.02 -8.25 -10.98
N ALA A 142 19.91 -7.44 -11.56
CA ALA A 142 20.24 -7.50 -12.99
C ALA A 142 20.97 -8.81 -13.33
N SER A 143 21.90 -9.24 -12.48
CA SER A 143 22.59 -10.52 -12.64
C SER A 143 21.66 -11.72 -12.41
N ILE A 144 20.84 -11.68 -11.36
CA ILE A 144 19.88 -12.75 -11.04
C ILE A 144 18.79 -12.87 -12.12
N GLY A 145 18.38 -11.75 -12.74
CA GLY A 145 17.48 -11.74 -13.87
C GLY A 145 17.97 -12.54 -15.08
N ARG A 146 19.29 -12.80 -15.19
CA ARG A 146 19.88 -13.59 -16.29
C ARG A 146 20.01 -15.08 -15.96
N VAL A 147 20.36 -15.42 -14.72
CA VAL A 147 20.78 -16.79 -14.37
C VAL A 147 19.77 -17.57 -13.51
N CYS A 148 18.75 -16.90 -12.99
CA CYS A 148 17.76 -17.54 -12.11
C CYS A 148 16.86 -18.52 -12.88
N PRO A 149 16.55 -19.70 -12.33
CA PRO A 149 15.57 -20.62 -12.91
C PRO A 149 14.11 -20.26 -12.58
N ALA A 150 13.88 -19.10 -11.95
CA ALA A 150 12.54 -18.54 -11.71
C ALA A 150 11.53 -19.48 -11.01
N PRO A 151 11.86 -20.08 -9.84
CA PRO A 151 10.89 -20.90 -9.09
C PRO A 151 9.61 -20.14 -8.68
N CYS A 152 9.70 -18.80 -8.62
CA CYS A 152 8.57 -17.90 -8.42
C CYS A 152 7.52 -17.95 -9.53
N GLU A 153 7.92 -18.25 -10.77
CA GLU A 153 7.02 -18.33 -11.92
C GLU A 153 6.22 -19.64 -11.91
N GLU A 154 6.83 -20.74 -11.45
CA GLU A 154 6.14 -22.03 -11.27
C GLU A 154 4.95 -21.93 -10.30
N LYS A 155 5.07 -21.07 -9.27
CA LYS A 155 4.02 -20.83 -8.27
C LYS A 155 3.14 -19.61 -8.57
N CYS A 156 3.32 -18.95 -9.72
CA CYS A 156 2.50 -17.80 -10.08
C CYS A 156 1.04 -18.22 -10.28
N ARG A 157 0.09 -17.53 -9.63
CA ARG A 157 -1.34 -17.83 -9.79
C ARG A 157 -1.88 -17.56 -11.19
N ARG A 158 -1.15 -16.79 -12.00
CA ARG A 158 -1.50 -16.54 -13.39
C ARG A 158 -1.52 -17.83 -14.23
N ASN A 159 -0.78 -18.86 -13.80
CA ASN A 159 -0.84 -20.21 -14.38
C ASN A 159 -2.26 -20.82 -14.32
N PHE A 160 -3.11 -20.43 -13.37
CA PHE A 160 -4.50 -20.90 -13.30
C PHE A 160 -5.45 -20.19 -14.28
N VAL A 161 -5.02 -19.06 -14.88
CA VAL A 161 -5.83 -18.23 -15.76
C VAL A 161 -5.34 -18.34 -17.20
N ASP A 162 -4.06 -18.04 -17.42
CA ASP A 162 -3.44 -17.90 -18.74
C ASP A 162 -2.67 -19.16 -19.16
N GLU A 163 -2.53 -20.16 -18.28
CA GLU A 163 -1.57 -21.28 -18.43
C GLU A 163 -0.09 -20.82 -18.51
N GLN A 164 0.15 -19.53 -18.29
CA GLN A 164 1.44 -18.86 -18.35
C GLN A 164 1.61 -17.92 -17.15
N PRO A 165 2.81 -17.82 -16.56
CA PRO A 165 3.08 -16.94 -15.45
C PRO A 165 3.23 -15.48 -15.93
N VAL A 166 3.32 -14.56 -14.98
CA VAL A 166 3.98 -13.26 -15.23
C VAL A 166 5.48 -13.54 -15.44
N SER A 167 6.13 -12.84 -16.38
CA SER A 167 7.57 -12.92 -16.69
C SER A 167 8.44 -12.28 -15.60
N ILE A 168 8.30 -12.78 -14.36
CA ILE A 168 8.91 -12.25 -13.13
C ILE A 168 10.43 -12.14 -13.24
N ARG A 169 11.10 -13.09 -13.90
CA ARG A 169 12.55 -13.08 -14.13
C ARG A 169 12.95 -11.97 -15.09
N GLU A 170 12.27 -11.87 -16.23
CA GLU A 170 12.60 -10.86 -17.25
C GLU A 170 12.27 -9.44 -16.79
N ILE A 171 11.18 -9.25 -16.03
CA ILE A 171 10.86 -7.93 -15.45
C ILE A 171 11.93 -7.53 -14.42
N LYS A 172 12.41 -8.47 -13.59
CA LYS A 172 13.54 -8.23 -12.67
C LYS A 172 14.80 -7.80 -13.43
N ARG A 173 15.11 -8.51 -14.53
CA ARG A 173 16.25 -8.18 -15.40
C ARG A 173 16.10 -6.77 -15.99
N PHE A 174 14.94 -6.46 -16.57
CA PHE A 174 14.65 -5.15 -17.15
C PHE A 174 14.84 -4.02 -16.14
N VAL A 175 14.28 -4.15 -14.93
CA VAL A 175 14.41 -3.12 -13.87
C VAL A 175 15.88 -2.89 -13.51
N GLY A 176 16.64 -3.96 -13.30
CA GLY A 176 18.07 -3.86 -12.99
C GLY A 176 18.87 -3.20 -14.13
N ASP A 177 18.65 -3.65 -15.36
CA ASP A 177 19.35 -3.11 -16.55
C ASP A 177 18.99 -1.65 -16.82
N TRP A 178 17.71 -1.28 -16.66
CA TRP A 178 17.25 0.10 -16.82
C TRP A 178 17.93 1.03 -15.82
N CYS A 179 17.99 0.64 -14.55
CA CYS A 179 18.62 1.46 -13.51
C CYS A 179 20.13 1.59 -13.72
N LEU A 180 20.82 0.51 -14.11
CA LEU A 180 22.23 0.57 -14.48
C LEU A 180 22.48 1.48 -15.69
N LYS A 181 21.63 1.44 -16.71
CA LYS A 181 21.79 2.25 -17.93
C LYS A 181 21.55 3.75 -17.68
N ASN A 182 20.62 4.09 -16.79
CA ASN A 182 20.23 5.47 -16.49
C ASN A 182 20.94 6.07 -15.27
N ASP A 183 21.94 5.38 -14.71
CA ASP A 183 22.62 5.77 -13.45
C ASP A 183 21.64 6.01 -12.29
N ALA A 184 20.58 5.21 -12.26
CA ALA A 184 19.45 5.32 -11.34
C ALA A 184 19.51 4.24 -10.25
N LEU A 185 20.72 3.84 -9.85
CA LEU A 185 20.91 2.96 -8.70
C LEU A 185 20.51 3.71 -7.42
N SER A 186 19.87 3.00 -6.49
CA SER A 186 19.35 3.63 -5.27
C SER A 186 20.46 4.35 -4.50
N ARG A 187 20.14 5.54 -3.97
CA ARG A 187 21.10 6.32 -3.18
C ARG A 187 21.50 5.55 -1.92
N ILE A 188 22.80 5.51 -1.67
CA ILE A 188 23.36 4.92 -0.45
C ILE A 188 22.90 5.76 0.76
N PRO A 189 22.17 5.17 1.72
CA PRO A 189 21.68 5.90 2.89
C PRO A 189 22.84 6.27 3.82
N GLU A 190 22.63 7.27 4.67
CA GLU A 190 23.54 7.52 5.79
C GLU A 190 23.48 6.32 6.76
N ILE A 191 24.63 5.70 7.00
CA ILE A 191 24.74 4.51 7.84
C ILE A 191 25.23 4.93 9.22
N VAL A 192 24.43 4.65 10.25
CA VAL A 192 24.79 4.89 11.65
C VAL A 192 25.69 3.76 12.13
N GLU A 193 26.96 4.07 12.43
CA GLU A 193 27.93 3.10 12.91
C GLU A 193 27.55 2.53 14.29
N ASN A 194 27.64 1.21 14.44
CA ASN A 194 27.45 0.52 15.72
C ASN A 194 28.79 0.16 16.40
N HIS A 195 29.92 0.51 15.77
CA HIS A 195 31.29 0.27 16.21
C HIS A 195 31.67 -1.21 16.43
N ARG A 196 30.91 -2.15 15.86
CA ARG A 196 31.22 -3.58 15.83
C ARG A 196 31.71 -3.99 14.45
N ARG A 197 32.52 -5.05 14.38
CA ARG A 197 33.18 -5.48 13.15
C ARG A 197 32.89 -6.94 12.81
N VAL A 198 32.66 -7.22 11.53
CA VAL A 198 32.41 -8.57 11.02
C VAL A 198 33.34 -8.87 9.83
N ALA A 199 34.01 -10.01 9.89
CA ALA A 199 34.80 -10.53 8.76
C ALA A 199 33.96 -11.50 7.93
N ILE A 200 34.02 -11.38 6.61
CA ILE A 200 33.36 -12.29 5.68
C ILE A 200 34.42 -12.88 4.75
N VAL A 201 34.50 -14.20 4.67
CA VAL A 201 35.46 -14.92 3.81
C VAL A 201 34.69 -15.55 2.65
N GLY A 202 34.92 -15.03 1.45
CA GLY A 202 34.26 -15.40 0.20
C GLY A 202 33.41 -14.26 -0.35
N GLY A 203 33.86 -13.65 -1.44
CA GLY A 203 33.22 -12.59 -2.21
C GLY A 203 32.22 -13.06 -3.26
N GLY A 204 31.62 -14.25 -3.07
CA GLY A 204 30.53 -14.75 -3.90
C GLY A 204 29.17 -14.12 -3.57
N PRO A 205 28.07 -14.55 -4.25
CA PRO A 205 26.73 -13.99 -4.04
C PRO A 205 26.26 -14.02 -2.59
N ALA A 206 26.60 -15.07 -1.82
CA ALA A 206 26.26 -15.15 -0.40
C ALA A 206 27.03 -14.15 0.47
N GLY A 207 28.35 -14.03 0.28
CA GLY A 207 29.19 -13.12 1.06
C GLY A 207 28.91 -11.66 0.74
N VAL A 208 28.75 -11.30 -0.54
CA VAL A 208 28.39 -9.94 -0.96
C VAL A 208 27.00 -9.55 -0.42
N SER A 209 26.03 -10.46 -0.47
CA SER A 209 24.70 -10.24 0.12
C SER A 209 24.79 -10.02 1.64
N ALA A 210 25.50 -10.89 2.36
CA ALA A 210 25.69 -10.73 3.81
C ALA A 210 26.39 -9.41 4.16
N ALA A 211 27.40 -9.01 3.38
CA ALA A 211 28.12 -7.76 3.55
C ALA A 211 27.20 -6.55 3.42
N TYR A 212 26.34 -6.53 2.40
CA TYR A 212 25.34 -5.49 2.19
C TYR A 212 24.41 -5.32 3.41
N PHE A 213 23.82 -6.41 3.89
CA PHE A 213 22.86 -6.35 5.00
C PHE A 213 23.52 -6.00 6.34
N LEU A 214 24.68 -6.56 6.66
CA LEU A 214 25.45 -6.19 7.86
C LEU A 214 25.87 -4.73 7.80
N ARG A 215 26.32 -4.24 6.64
CA ARG A 215 26.72 -2.85 6.49
C ARG A 215 25.55 -1.90 6.74
N LYS A 216 24.35 -2.19 6.21
CA LYS A 216 23.13 -1.41 6.51
C LYS A 216 22.72 -1.39 7.99
N MET A 217 23.17 -2.36 8.78
CA MET A 217 22.95 -2.41 10.23
C MET A 217 24.04 -1.67 11.03
N GLY A 218 24.99 -1.00 10.36
CA GLY A 218 26.02 -0.18 11.00
C GLY A 218 27.31 -0.91 11.36
N TYR A 219 27.49 -2.17 10.92
CA TYR A 219 28.72 -2.90 11.17
C TYR A 219 29.85 -2.43 10.24
N GLY A 220 31.08 -2.39 10.77
CA GLY A 220 32.28 -2.34 9.94
C GLY A 220 32.51 -3.73 9.33
N VAL A 221 32.45 -3.84 8.00
CA VAL A 221 32.55 -5.13 7.31
C VAL A 221 33.83 -5.19 6.49
N THR A 222 34.62 -6.24 6.68
CA THR A 222 35.76 -6.59 5.81
C THR A 222 35.45 -7.89 5.06
N LEU A 223 35.46 -7.83 3.74
CA LEU A 223 35.22 -8.94 2.82
C LEU A 223 36.55 -9.42 2.21
N PHE A 224 36.90 -10.68 2.47
CA PHE A 224 38.11 -11.32 1.97
C PHE A 224 37.74 -12.27 0.82
N ASP A 225 38.47 -12.22 -0.29
CA ASP A 225 38.34 -13.18 -1.39
C ASP A 225 39.73 -13.63 -1.88
N LYS A 226 39.84 -14.89 -2.31
CA LYS A 226 41.09 -15.47 -2.84
C LYS A 226 41.39 -15.02 -4.27
N GLU A 227 40.37 -14.61 -5.02
CA GLU A 227 40.50 -14.18 -6.41
C GLU A 227 40.68 -12.67 -6.51
N SER A 228 41.06 -12.19 -7.70
CA SER A 228 41.28 -10.77 -7.99
C SER A 228 40.00 -9.93 -7.96
N ASP A 229 38.86 -10.54 -8.30
CA ASP A 229 37.58 -9.85 -8.47
C ASP A 229 36.46 -10.58 -7.74
N LEU A 230 35.58 -9.79 -7.12
CA LEU A 230 34.39 -10.33 -6.42
C LEU A 230 33.35 -10.88 -7.40
N GLY A 231 32.53 -11.81 -6.93
CA GLY A 231 31.43 -12.43 -7.68
C GLY A 231 31.41 -13.95 -7.58
N GLY A 232 32.49 -14.57 -7.08
CA GLY A 232 32.58 -16.01 -6.84
C GLY A 232 32.13 -16.84 -8.05
N MET A 233 31.30 -17.88 -7.82
CA MET A 233 30.81 -18.74 -8.90
C MET A 233 30.00 -18.01 -9.99
N MET A 234 29.38 -16.87 -9.69
CA MET A 234 28.71 -16.07 -10.74
C MET A 234 29.73 -15.46 -11.71
N ARG A 235 30.91 -15.04 -11.21
CA ARG A 235 32.00 -14.55 -12.05
C ARG A 235 32.78 -15.69 -12.70
N TYR A 236 33.14 -16.70 -11.93
CA TYR A 236 34.14 -17.67 -12.37
C TYR A 236 33.53 -18.95 -12.93
N GLY A 237 32.23 -19.21 -12.69
CA GLY A 237 31.53 -20.42 -13.12
C GLY A 237 30.44 -20.19 -14.17
N ILE A 238 30.06 -18.96 -14.51
CA ILE A 238 29.03 -18.65 -15.51
C ILE A 238 29.65 -17.83 -16.65
N PRO A 239 29.49 -18.22 -17.92
CA PRO A 239 30.13 -17.53 -19.05
C PRO A 239 29.55 -16.15 -19.36
N ASP A 240 30.39 -15.28 -19.94
CA ASP A 240 30.08 -13.86 -20.23
C ASP A 240 28.86 -13.66 -21.13
N TYR A 241 28.60 -14.58 -22.09
CA TYR A 241 27.43 -14.46 -22.97
C TYR A 241 26.10 -14.57 -22.21
N ARG A 242 26.13 -15.20 -21.03
CA ARG A 242 24.98 -15.45 -20.17
C ARG A 242 24.93 -14.48 -19.00
N LEU A 243 26.09 -14.16 -18.42
CA LEU A 243 26.23 -13.16 -17.37
C LEU A 243 27.41 -12.23 -17.65
N PRO A 244 27.16 -11.06 -18.28
CA PRO A 244 28.21 -10.10 -18.59
C PRO A 244 28.95 -9.62 -17.35
N ARG A 245 30.28 -9.56 -17.43
CA ARG A 245 31.14 -9.13 -16.30
C ARG A 245 30.90 -7.70 -15.90
N GLU A 246 30.65 -6.82 -16.86
CA GLU A 246 30.39 -5.41 -16.60
C GLU A 246 29.16 -5.23 -15.71
N ILE A 247 28.06 -5.93 -16.00
CA ILE A 247 26.83 -5.88 -15.20
C ILE A 247 27.11 -6.35 -13.77
N LEU A 248 27.74 -7.51 -13.61
CA LEU A 248 28.07 -8.06 -12.30
C LEU A 248 29.01 -7.14 -11.50
N THR A 249 30.04 -6.60 -12.15
CA THR A 249 30.99 -5.65 -11.53
C THR A 249 30.27 -4.40 -11.06
N ARG A 250 29.37 -3.82 -11.86
CA ARG A 250 28.64 -2.59 -11.48
C ARG A 250 27.71 -2.82 -10.30
N GLU A 251 26.97 -3.92 -10.26
CA GLU A 251 26.11 -4.23 -9.10
C GLU A 251 26.94 -4.47 -7.83
N ILE A 252 28.05 -5.22 -7.92
CA ILE A 252 28.92 -5.46 -6.77
C ILE A 252 29.58 -4.17 -6.31
N GLN A 253 30.03 -3.31 -7.22
CA GLN A 253 30.65 -2.03 -6.88
C GLN A 253 29.69 -1.17 -6.06
N TRP A 254 28.43 -1.06 -6.50
CA TRP A 254 27.39 -0.33 -5.75
C TRP A 254 27.19 -0.90 -4.34
N ILE A 255 27.25 -2.22 -4.17
CA ILE A 255 27.21 -2.83 -2.84
C ILE A 255 28.43 -2.42 -2.01
N THR A 256 29.65 -2.51 -2.57
CA THR A 256 30.88 -2.16 -1.84
C THR A 256 30.99 -0.68 -1.51
N ASP A 257 30.40 0.19 -2.33
CA ASP A 257 30.32 1.65 -2.12
C ASP A 257 29.52 2.02 -0.85
N HIS A 258 28.80 1.07 -0.25
CA HIS A 258 28.21 1.24 1.08
C HIS A 258 29.26 1.36 2.19
N GLY A 259 30.56 1.29 1.88
CA GLY A 259 31.66 1.37 2.84
C GLY A 259 32.13 0.00 3.33
N ILE A 260 32.07 -1.01 2.46
CA ILE A 260 32.58 -2.36 2.75
C ILE A 260 34.07 -2.38 2.38
N GLU A 261 34.92 -2.76 3.32
CA GLU A 261 36.35 -2.95 3.04
C GLU A 261 36.53 -4.27 2.27
N VAL A 262 37.21 -4.23 1.13
CA VAL A 262 37.44 -5.41 0.28
C VAL A 262 38.93 -5.74 0.24
N ARG A 263 39.27 -7.00 0.51
CA ARG A 263 40.62 -7.55 0.41
C ARG A 263 40.63 -8.78 -0.49
N THR A 264 40.94 -8.57 -1.76
CA THR A 264 41.09 -9.62 -2.77
C THR A 264 42.44 -10.31 -2.65
N GLU A 265 42.65 -11.37 -3.43
CA GLU A 265 43.88 -12.18 -3.45
C GLU A 265 44.30 -12.75 -2.07
N THR A 266 43.35 -12.82 -1.13
CA THR A 266 43.56 -13.21 0.27
C THR A 266 42.77 -14.48 0.59
N ALA A 267 43.48 -15.60 0.71
CA ALA A 267 42.89 -16.92 0.95
C ALA A 267 43.03 -17.36 2.42
N LEU A 268 41.94 -17.89 2.97
CA LEU A 268 41.93 -18.53 4.29
C LEU A 268 42.85 -19.76 4.30
N GLY A 269 43.70 -19.86 5.32
CA GLY A 269 44.69 -20.92 5.49
C GLY A 269 46.03 -20.67 4.78
N ARG A 270 46.09 -19.70 3.84
CA ARG A 270 47.33 -19.28 3.16
C ARG A 270 47.81 -17.93 3.65
N ASP A 271 46.94 -16.92 3.58
CA ASP A 271 47.28 -15.52 3.83
C ASP A 271 46.73 -15.03 5.19
N ILE A 272 45.60 -15.60 5.61
CA ILE A 272 44.93 -15.32 6.89
C ILE A 272 44.50 -16.63 7.57
N SER A 273 44.39 -16.63 8.90
CA SER A 273 43.90 -17.79 9.66
C SER A 273 42.54 -17.51 10.30
N LEU A 274 41.76 -18.57 10.56
CA LEU A 274 40.45 -18.41 11.22
C LEU A 274 40.59 -17.86 12.65
N ASP A 275 41.63 -18.25 13.38
CA ASP A 275 41.86 -17.76 14.74
C ASP A 275 42.21 -16.27 14.75
N GLN A 276 43.04 -15.81 13.80
CA GLN A 276 43.31 -14.38 13.63
C GLN A 276 42.01 -13.58 13.39
N LEU A 277 41.13 -14.06 12.50
CA LEU A 277 39.86 -13.37 12.22
C LEU A 277 38.94 -13.32 13.44
N ARG A 278 38.98 -14.36 14.30
CA ARG A 278 38.18 -14.39 15.54
C ARG A 278 38.71 -13.45 16.61
N ASP A 279 40.01 -13.19 16.63
CA ASP A 279 40.63 -12.25 17.57
C ASP A 279 40.40 -10.79 17.14
N GLU A 280 40.32 -10.53 15.83
CA GLU A 280 40.18 -9.18 15.28
C GLU A 280 38.71 -8.71 15.11
N TYR A 281 37.76 -9.63 14.94
CA TYR A 281 36.36 -9.32 14.59
C TYR A 281 35.37 -9.92 15.59
N ASP A 282 34.21 -9.27 15.78
CA ASP A 282 33.15 -9.76 16.70
C ASP A 282 32.45 -11.03 16.17
N ALA A 283 32.46 -11.24 14.86
CA ALA A 283 31.97 -12.45 14.19
C ALA A 283 32.69 -12.69 12.86
N VAL A 284 32.74 -13.96 12.43
CA VAL A 284 33.31 -14.40 11.15
C VAL A 284 32.29 -15.21 10.38
N LEU A 285 32.05 -14.86 9.12
CA LEU A 285 31.20 -15.60 8.18
C LEU A 285 32.04 -16.28 7.11
N LEU A 286 31.89 -17.59 6.96
CA LEU A 286 32.49 -18.39 5.88
C LEU A 286 31.46 -18.60 4.75
N ALA A 287 31.74 -18.03 3.58
CA ALA A 287 30.86 -18.00 2.40
C ALA A 287 31.64 -18.28 1.10
N MET A 288 32.61 -19.19 1.15
CA MET A 288 33.56 -19.42 0.04
C MET A 288 32.97 -20.21 -1.13
N GLY A 289 31.84 -20.89 -0.93
CA GLY A 289 31.19 -21.71 -1.97
C GLY A 289 31.87 -23.05 -2.25
N CYS A 290 31.45 -23.75 -3.33
CA CYS A 290 31.94 -25.08 -3.70
C CYS A 290 32.86 -25.02 -4.94
N TRP A 291 34.18 -25.09 -4.74
CA TRP A 291 35.19 -24.92 -5.79
C TRP A 291 35.88 -26.20 -6.27
N LYS A 292 35.45 -27.37 -5.79
CA LYS A 292 36.07 -28.65 -6.17
C LYS A 292 35.15 -29.42 -7.12
N SER A 293 35.61 -29.67 -8.34
CA SER A 293 34.90 -30.54 -9.30
C SER A 293 34.73 -31.96 -8.74
N SER A 294 33.53 -32.54 -8.90
CA SER A 294 33.30 -33.93 -8.49
C SER A 294 33.97 -34.90 -9.48
N PRO A 295 34.70 -35.94 -9.01
CA PRO A 295 35.35 -36.90 -9.89
C PRO A 295 34.34 -37.84 -10.54
N MET A 296 34.63 -38.31 -11.76
CA MET A 296 33.82 -39.31 -12.47
C MET A 296 33.96 -40.69 -11.83
N ARG A 297 35.10 -40.96 -11.17
CA ARG A 297 35.47 -42.22 -10.53
C ARG A 297 35.55 -43.36 -11.54
N VAL A 298 36.17 -43.07 -12.68
CA VAL A 298 36.39 -44.03 -13.76
C VAL A 298 37.89 -44.12 -14.08
N PRO A 299 38.40 -45.28 -14.52
CA PRO A 299 39.78 -45.39 -14.98
C PRO A 299 40.08 -44.35 -16.07
N GLY A 300 41.27 -43.74 -16.01
CA GLY A 300 41.74 -42.75 -16.98
C GLY A 300 41.24 -41.31 -16.76
N GLU A 301 40.52 -41.01 -15.67
CA GLU A 301 40.00 -39.67 -15.40
C GLU A 301 41.08 -38.59 -15.16
N ASP A 302 42.32 -38.98 -14.87
CA ASP A 302 43.46 -38.07 -14.68
C ASP A 302 44.29 -37.84 -15.97
N LEU A 303 43.87 -38.40 -17.11
CA LEU A 303 44.58 -38.23 -18.38
C LEU A 303 44.57 -36.75 -18.83
N PRO A 304 45.66 -36.24 -19.42
CA PRO A 304 45.65 -34.95 -20.09
C PRO A 304 44.53 -34.89 -21.14
N GLY A 305 43.73 -33.83 -21.12
CA GLY A 305 42.50 -33.70 -21.94
C GLY A 305 41.21 -34.00 -21.17
N VAL A 306 41.28 -34.48 -19.93
CA VAL A 306 40.14 -34.50 -19.01
C VAL A 306 40.15 -33.24 -18.15
N PHE A 307 39.00 -32.56 -18.07
CA PHE A 307 38.82 -31.35 -17.26
C PHE A 307 37.63 -31.49 -16.32
N GLY A 308 37.74 -30.92 -15.12
CA GLY A 308 36.56 -30.64 -14.30
C GLY A 308 35.75 -29.50 -14.93
N GLY A 309 34.42 -29.55 -14.84
CA GLY A 309 33.53 -28.54 -15.43
C GLY A 309 33.80 -27.13 -14.91
N ILE A 310 34.01 -26.98 -13.58
CA ILE A 310 34.35 -25.68 -12.98
C ILE A 310 35.73 -25.22 -13.45
N ASP A 311 36.71 -26.12 -13.47
CA ASP A 311 38.08 -25.77 -13.83
C ASP A 311 38.18 -25.32 -15.30
N PHE A 312 37.39 -25.95 -16.18
CA PHE A 312 37.24 -25.53 -17.58
C PHE A 312 36.60 -24.14 -17.69
N LEU A 313 35.44 -23.92 -17.05
CA LEU A 313 34.75 -22.63 -17.09
C LEU A 313 35.57 -21.51 -16.43
N TYR A 314 36.32 -21.81 -15.38
CA TYR A 314 37.25 -20.88 -14.75
C TYR A 314 38.30 -20.39 -15.75
N LYS A 315 38.87 -21.30 -16.55
CA LYS A 315 39.83 -20.93 -17.60
C LYS A 315 39.17 -20.07 -18.67
N VAL A 316 37.97 -20.44 -19.12
CA VAL A 316 37.20 -19.66 -20.10
C VAL A 316 36.97 -18.23 -19.60
N ASN A 317 36.47 -18.10 -18.37
CA ASN A 317 36.07 -16.82 -17.79
C ASN A 317 37.25 -15.91 -17.45
N ASN A 318 38.45 -16.48 -17.25
CA ASN A 318 39.69 -15.73 -17.05
C ASN A 318 40.53 -15.61 -18.33
N SER A 319 39.98 -15.95 -19.51
CA SER A 319 40.72 -15.93 -20.79
C SER A 319 42.04 -16.71 -20.76
N LEU A 320 42.10 -17.79 -19.98
CA LEU A 320 43.26 -18.66 -19.88
C LEU A 320 43.20 -19.76 -20.98
N PRO A 321 44.35 -20.28 -21.44
CA PRO A 321 44.37 -21.41 -22.38
C PRO A 321 43.60 -22.62 -21.83
N THR A 322 42.48 -22.96 -22.48
CA THR A 322 41.60 -24.06 -22.04
C THR A 322 42.21 -25.42 -22.38
N GLY A 323 42.93 -25.51 -23.50
CA GLY A 323 43.51 -26.76 -24.01
C GLY A 323 42.47 -27.72 -24.59
N ILE A 324 41.30 -27.19 -24.99
CA ILE A 324 40.22 -27.94 -25.65
C ILE A 324 40.64 -28.37 -27.06
N GLY A 325 40.24 -29.57 -27.47
CA GLY A 325 40.41 -30.07 -28.83
C GLY A 325 39.13 -29.95 -29.68
N SER A 326 39.08 -30.68 -30.79
CA SER A 326 38.01 -30.57 -31.79
C SER A 326 36.79 -31.46 -31.46
N ARG A 327 36.97 -32.53 -30.68
CA ARG A 327 35.94 -33.53 -30.36
C ARG A 327 35.75 -33.64 -28.85
N VAL A 328 34.69 -33.02 -28.34
CA VAL A 328 34.48 -32.80 -26.91
C VAL A 328 33.28 -33.59 -26.39
N ALA A 329 33.47 -34.37 -25.32
CA ALA A 329 32.38 -34.95 -24.54
C ALA A 329 32.23 -34.22 -23.19
N VAL A 330 31.05 -33.68 -22.92
CA VAL A 330 30.66 -33.11 -21.63
C VAL A 330 29.79 -34.12 -20.88
N VAL A 331 30.30 -34.63 -19.76
CA VAL A 331 29.57 -35.57 -18.92
C VAL A 331 28.78 -34.80 -17.88
N GLY A 332 27.45 -34.84 -17.94
CA GLY A 332 26.56 -34.15 -17.01
C GLY A 332 25.26 -33.69 -17.67
N GLY A 333 24.35 -33.14 -16.86
CA GLY A 333 23.06 -32.62 -17.35
C GLY A 333 22.54 -31.38 -16.63
N GLY A 334 23.37 -30.73 -15.80
CA GLY A 334 23.02 -29.48 -15.11
C GLY A 334 23.47 -28.25 -15.88
N ASN A 335 23.16 -27.06 -15.35
CA ASN A 335 23.52 -25.79 -15.99
C ASN A 335 25.03 -25.67 -16.30
N THR A 336 25.91 -26.13 -15.39
CA THR A 336 27.37 -26.18 -15.65
C THR A 336 27.72 -27.02 -16.88
N ALA A 337 26.98 -28.10 -17.16
CA ALA A 337 27.21 -28.91 -18.36
C ALA A 337 26.77 -28.17 -19.63
N MET A 338 25.64 -27.44 -19.56
CA MET A 338 25.15 -26.63 -20.68
C MET A 338 26.10 -25.46 -20.97
N ASP A 339 26.54 -24.75 -19.92
CA ASP A 339 27.53 -23.68 -20.06
C ASP A 339 28.83 -24.24 -20.66
N ALA A 340 29.32 -25.38 -20.17
CA ALA A 340 30.55 -25.99 -20.69
C ALA A 340 30.45 -26.41 -22.16
N CYS A 341 29.35 -27.05 -22.59
CA CYS A 341 29.21 -27.49 -23.99
C CYS A 341 29.04 -26.30 -24.95
N ARG A 342 28.28 -25.28 -24.55
CA ARG A 342 28.08 -24.05 -25.33
C ARG A 342 29.34 -23.20 -25.41
N CYS A 343 30.17 -23.17 -24.35
CA CYS A 343 31.50 -22.59 -24.39
C CYS A 343 32.45 -23.37 -25.31
N ALA A 344 32.42 -24.71 -25.27
CA ALA A 344 33.23 -25.54 -26.16
C ALA A 344 32.94 -25.23 -27.65
N LYS A 345 31.66 -25.05 -28.00
CA LYS A 345 31.27 -24.67 -29.36
C LYS A 345 31.83 -23.30 -29.78
N ARG A 346 31.75 -22.31 -28.89
CA ARG A 346 32.28 -20.95 -29.11
C ARG A 346 33.81 -20.89 -29.19
N LEU A 347 34.50 -21.83 -28.57
CA LEU A 347 35.96 -22.00 -28.67
C LEU A 347 36.41 -22.73 -29.94
N GLY A 348 35.47 -23.12 -30.82
CA GLY A 348 35.77 -23.71 -32.12
C GLY A 348 35.79 -25.23 -32.16
N ALA A 349 35.26 -25.92 -31.14
CA ALA A 349 35.12 -27.38 -31.20
C ALA A 349 34.15 -27.78 -32.34
N GLU A 350 34.61 -28.62 -33.26
CA GLU A 350 33.83 -29.08 -34.41
C GLU A 350 32.63 -29.93 -33.96
N ARG A 351 32.88 -30.87 -33.04
CA ARG A 351 31.89 -31.80 -32.51
C ARG A 351 31.84 -31.74 -30.99
N VAL A 352 30.66 -31.42 -30.45
CA VAL A 352 30.41 -31.32 -29.01
C VAL A 352 29.24 -32.23 -28.64
N MET A 353 29.46 -33.10 -27.66
CA MET A 353 28.49 -34.09 -27.19
C MET A 353 28.23 -33.92 -25.70
N VAL A 354 26.98 -34.00 -25.28
CA VAL A 354 26.57 -34.15 -23.88
C VAL A 354 26.27 -35.62 -23.61
N VAL A 355 26.96 -36.21 -22.65
CA VAL A 355 26.72 -37.59 -22.18
C VAL A 355 25.97 -37.53 -20.86
N TYR A 356 24.71 -37.98 -20.88
CA TYR A 356 23.85 -37.96 -19.70
C TYR A 356 23.24 -39.32 -19.39
N ARG A 357 23.37 -39.74 -18.14
CA ARG A 357 22.98 -41.09 -17.67
C ARG A 357 21.47 -41.33 -17.58
N ARG A 358 20.64 -40.32 -17.79
CA ARG A 358 19.16 -40.40 -17.77
C ARG A 358 18.57 -39.83 -19.06
N THR A 359 17.25 -39.70 -19.16
CA THR A 359 16.61 -39.03 -20.29
C THR A 359 16.56 -37.52 -20.09
N ARG A 360 16.04 -36.80 -21.07
CA ARG A 360 15.92 -35.33 -21.06
C ARG A 360 15.07 -34.85 -19.88
N GLU A 361 14.00 -35.57 -19.56
CA GLU A 361 13.01 -35.22 -18.53
C GLU A 361 13.63 -35.13 -17.13
N GLU A 362 14.71 -35.88 -16.87
CA GLU A 362 15.42 -35.81 -15.59
C GLU A 362 16.64 -34.87 -15.60
N MET A 363 16.89 -34.10 -16.67
CA MET A 363 17.97 -33.12 -16.69
C MET A 363 17.71 -31.97 -15.71
N PRO A 364 18.65 -31.64 -14.81
CA PRO A 364 18.49 -30.51 -13.89
C PRO A 364 18.78 -29.12 -14.48
N ALA A 365 19.27 -29.03 -15.73
CA ALA A 365 19.46 -27.75 -16.40
C ALA A 365 18.11 -27.09 -16.74
N GLN A 366 18.10 -25.77 -16.89
CA GLN A 366 16.89 -25.08 -17.35
C GLN A 366 16.57 -25.51 -18.79
N ASP A 367 15.29 -25.70 -19.09
CA ASP A 367 14.87 -26.22 -20.40
C ASP A 367 15.27 -25.32 -21.57
N ILE A 368 15.30 -23.99 -21.37
CA ILE A 368 15.82 -23.05 -22.37
C ILE A 368 17.30 -23.30 -22.67
N GLU A 369 18.14 -23.57 -21.66
CA GLU A 369 19.58 -23.83 -21.87
C GLU A 369 19.82 -25.14 -22.63
N ILE A 370 18.94 -26.14 -22.43
CA ILE A 370 18.98 -27.41 -23.15
C ILE A 370 18.59 -27.19 -24.61
N HIS A 371 17.45 -26.52 -24.85
CA HIS A 371 16.98 -26.21 -26.20
C HIS A 371 18.01 -25.40 -26.99
N GLU A 372 18.54 -24.32 -26.41
CA GLU A 372 19.52 -23.48 -27.06
C GLU A 372 20.82 -24.22 -27.38
N ALA A 373 21.29 -25.10 -26.48
CA ALA A 373 22.44 -25.96 -26.76
C ALA A 373 22.18 -26.91 -27.95
N MET A 374 20.98 -27.48 -28.05
CA MET A 374 20.59 -28.34 -29.18
C MET A 374 20.56 -27.55 -30.50
N GLU A 375 19.99 -26.33 -30.49
CA GLU A 375 19.94 -25.44 -31.66
C GLU A 375 21.33 -25.02 -32.13
N GLU A 376 22.28 -24.81 -31.20
CA GLU A 376 23.69 -24.52 -31.48
C GLU A 376 24.47 -25.76 -32.01
N GLY A 377 23.81 -26.91 -32.15
CA GLY A 377 24.37 -28.13 -32.73
C GLY A 377 25.16 -29.00 -31.74
N VAL A 378 24.82 -28.95 -30.45
CA VAL A 378 25.33 -29.89 -29.44
C VAL A 378 24.56 -31.21 -29.53
N GLU A 379 25.29 -32.32 -29.64
CA GLU A 379 24.71 -33.66 -29.69
C GLU A 379 24.38 -34.17 -28.27
N PHE A 380 23.20 -34.73 -28.05
CA PHE A 380 22.81 -35.29 -26.74
C PHE A 380 22.75 -36.81 -26.76
N HIS A 381 23.59 -37.46 -25.96
CA HIS A 381 23.62 -38.89 -25.73
C HIS A 381 23.00 -39.21 -24.35
N PHE A 382 21.69 -39.40 -24.37
CA PHE A 382 20.93 -39.84 -23.20
C PHE A 382 21.15 -41.31 -22.87
N LEU A 383 20.77 -41.68 -21.64
CA LEU A 383 20.87 -43.06 -21.14
C LEU A 383 22.27 -43.64 -21.32
N MET A 384 23.28 -42.83 -21.00
CA MET A 384 24.67 -43.19 -21.19
C MET A 384 25.52 -42.64 -20.05
N ALA A 385 26.34 -43.47 -19.41
CA ALA A 385 27.26 -43.03 -18.36
C ALA A 385 28.70 -43.44 -18.67
N PRO A 386 29.71 -42.64 -18.31
CA PRO A 386 31.10 -42.98 -18.55
C PRO A 386 31.50 -44.22 -17.73
N LYS A 387 32.29 -45.09 -18.35
CA LYS A 387 32.86 -46.31 -17.75
C LYS A 387 34.38 -46.23 -17.62
N ALA A 388 35.05 -45.70 -18.64
CA ALA A 388 36.50 -45.47 -18.65
C ALA A 388 36.87 -44.37 -19.68
N VAL A 389 37.93 -43.63 -19.41
CA VAL A 389 38.57 -42.71 -20.37
C VAL A 389 39.80 -43.42 -20.95
N ILE A 390 39.86 -43.52 -22.27
CA ILE A 390 40.89 -44.29 -22.98
C ILE A 390 41.84 -43.34 -23.70
N GLY A 391 43.14 -43.60 -23.60
CA GLY A 391 44.15 -42.87 -24.35
C GLY A 391 45.59 -43.21 -23.96
N ASN A 392 46.54 -42.95 -24.87
CA ASN A 392 47.96 -43.16 -24.64
C ASN A 392 48.68 -41.82 -24.45
N GLY A 393 48.81 -41.37 -23.19
CA GLY A 393 49.42 -40.08 -22.83
C GLY A 393 48.48 -38.86 -22.93
N ARG A 394 47.38 -38.95 -23.68
CA ARG A 394 46.26 -37.98 -23.73
C ARG A 394 44.96 -38.73 -24.05
N VAL A 395 43.80 -38.14 -23.75
CA VAL A 395 42.48 -38.67 -24.12
C VAL A 395 42.36 -38.90 -25.64
N GLU A 396 41.86 -40.08 -26.03
CA GLU A 396 41.54 -40.45 -27.43
C GLU A 396 40.11 -40.97 -27.60
N ALA A 397 39.51 -41.52 -26.53
CA ALA A 397 38.12 -41.97 -26.53
C ALA A 397 37.51 -42.00 -25.11
N LEU A 398 36.18 -41.95 -25.06
CA LEU A 398 35.37 -42.18 -23.86
C LEU A 398 34.57 -43.47 -24.06
N GLU A 399 34.80 -44.46 -23.19
CA GLU A 399 33.94 -45.64 -23.11
C GLU A 399 32.78 -45.34 -22.18
N CYS A 400 31.57 -45.53 -22.70
CA CYS A 400 30.34 -45.35 -21.97
C CYS A 400 29.55 -46.64 -21.90
N GLU A 401 28.79 -46.80 -20.83
CA GLU A 401 27.84 -47.90 -20.66
C GLU A 401 26.42 -47.38 -20.90
N ARG A 402 25.61 -48.13 -21.66
CA ARG A 402 24.19 -47.80 -21.81
C ARG A 402 23.45 -48.01 -20.51
N MET A 403 22.45 -47.17 -20.29
CA MET A 403 21.63 -47.13 -19.10
C MET A 403 20.17 -47.42 -19.47
N VAL A 404 19.41 -47.93 -18.51
CA VAL A 404 17.94 -47.94 -18.53
C VAL A 404 17.43 -47.29 -17.25
N LEU A 405 16.22 -46.72 -17.29
CA LEU A 405 15.63 -46.11 -16.11
C LEU A 405 14.94 -47.16 -15.23
N GLY A 406 15.38 -47.26 -13.98
CA GLY A 406 14.70 -47.98 -12.92
C GLY A 406 13.66 -47.10 -12.20
N GLU A 407 13.32 -47.51 -10.97
CA GLU A 407 12.42 -46.76 -10.09
C GLU A 407 12.99 -45.39 -9.69
N PRO A 408 12.12 -44.39 -9.40
CA PRO A 408 12.51 -43.13 -8.79
C PRO A 408 13.39 -43.28 -7.54
N ASP A 409 14.38 -42.41 -7.38
CA ASP A 409 15.14 -42.23 -6.15
C ASP A 409 14.40 -41.29 -5.16
N ALA A 410 15.00 -41.04 -4.00
CA ALA A 410 14.42 -40.15 -2.98
C ALA A 410 14.24 -38.70 -3.44
N SER A 411 14.88 -38.29 -4.55
CA SER A 411 14.66 -37.00 -5.20
C SER A 411 13.53 -37.01 -6.24
N GLY A 412 12.83 -38.14 -6.39
CA GLY A 412 11.79 -38.35 -7.40
C GLY A 412 12.32 -38.66 -8.80
N ARG A 413 13.64 -38.61 -9.03
CA ARG A 413 14.25 -38.87 -10.34
C ARG A 413 14.51 -40.35 -10.53
N ARG A 414 14.23 -40.89 -11.72
CA ARG A 414 14.45 -42.30 -12.02
C ARG A 414 15.93 -42.68 -11.91
N LYS A 415 16.22 -43.83 -11.28
CA LYS A 415 17.59 -44.31 -11.11
C LYS A 415 18.13 -44.85 -12.44
N PRO A 416 19.34 -44.43 -12.87
CA PRO A 416 19.98 -45.04 -14.02
C PRO A 416 20.55 -46.41 -13.62
N LEU A 417 20.22 -47.45 -14.39
CA LEU A 417 20.71 -48.81 -14.20
C LEU A 417 21.57 -49.23 -15.39
N PRO A 418 22.76 -49.81 -15.16
CA PRO A 418 23.64 -50.27 -16.24
C PRO A 418 23.04 -51.45 -17.01
N THR A 419 23.22 -51.48 -18.34
CA THR A 419 22.79 -52.62 -19.18
C THR A 419 23.91 -53.62 -19.47
N GLY A 420 25.17 -53.27 -19.20
CA GLY A 420 26.34 -54.03 -19.63
C GLY A 420 26.79 -53.77 -21.07
N GLU A 421 26.02 -53.02 -21.87
CA GLU A 421 26.40 -52.66 -23.25
C GLU A 421 27.36 -51.47 -23.25
N ILE A 422 28.60 -51.68 -23.71
CA ILE A 422 29.64 -50.66 -23.79
C ILE A 422 29.69 -50.06 -25.20
N VAL A 423 29.70 -48.74 -25.27
CA VAL A 423 29.81 -47.93 -26.49
C VAL A 423 31.05 -47.05 -26.38
N ARG A 424 31.91 -47.08 -27.40
CA ARG A 424 33.10 -46.23 -27.47
C ARG A 424 32.82 -44.99 -28.31
N ILE A 425 33.13 -43.82 -27.76
CA ILE A 425 32.99 -42.52 -28.43
C ILE A 425 34.38 -41.92 -28.61
N GLU A 426 34.77 -41.59 -29.84
CA GLU A 426 36.05 -40.92 -30.08
C GLU A 426 35.99 -39.43 -29.68
N VAL A 427 36.88 -39.03 -28.77
CA VAL A 427 36.99 -37.67 -28.25
C VAL A 427 38.44 -37.36 -27.91
N ASP A 428 38.83 -36.11 -28.04
CA ASP A 428 40.16 -35.62 -27.61
C ASP A 428 40.08 -34.81 -26.30
N THR A 429 38.86 -34.53 -25.85
CA THR A 429 38.56 -33.76 -24.63
C THR A 429 37.34 -34.32 -23.90
N VAL A 430 37.44 -34.50 -22.58
CA VAL A 430 36.32 -34.87 -21.71
C VAL A 430 36.16 -33.83 -20.61
N ILE A 431 34.95 -33.29 -20.44
CA ILE A 431 34.62 -32.32 -19.40
C ILE A 431 33.65 -32.95 -18.41
N ALA A 432 34.11 -33.19 -17.17
CA ALA A 432 33.31 -33.76 -16.09
C ALA A 432 32.51 -32.67 -15.36
N ALA A 433 31.26 -32.46 -15.75
CA ALA A 433 30.32 -31.49 -15.19
C ALA A 433 29.24 -32.17 -14.33
N ILE A 434 29.66 -33.00 -13.38
CA ILE A 434 28.81 -33.90 -12.58
C ILE A 434 28.60 -33.47 -11.12
N GLY A 435 28.99 -32.24 -10.77
CA GLY A 435 28.74 -31.65 -9.45
C GLY A 435 29.96 -30.96 -8.85
N GLN A 436 29.75 -30.27 -7.73
CA GLN A 436 30.76 -29.46 -7.05
C GLN A 436 30.83 -29.84 -5.56
N GLN A 437 31.99 -29.66 -4.95
CA GLN A 437 32.29 -30.01 -3.56
C GLN A 437 33.00 -28.85 -2.87
N ILE A 438 32.95 -28.86 -1.54
CA ILE A 438 33.63 -27.90 -0.68
C ILE A 438 35.14 -28.18 -0.69
N ARG A 439 35.94 -27.11 -0.65
CA ARG A 439 37.36 -27.17 -0.29
C ARG A 439 37.49 -26.80 1.20
N PHE A 440 38.17 -27.65 1.97
CA PHE A 440 38.33 -27.47 3.42
C PHE A 440 39.68 -26.84 3.80
N ASP A 441 40.44 -26.36 2.82
CA ASP A 441 41.73 -25.71 3.03
C ASP A 441 41.59 -24.56 4.04
N GLY A 442 42.40 -24.57 5.11
CA GLY A 442 42.36 -23.55 6.16
C GLY A 442 41.20 -23.66 7.17
N ILE A 443 40.30 -24.64 7.03
CA ILE A 443 39.15 -24.82 7.94
C ILE A 443 39.50 -25.89 9.00
N PRO A 444 39.29 -25.62 10.30
CA PRO A 444 39.49 -26.61 11.34
C PRO A 444 38.57 -27.82 11.20
N LYS A 445 39.11 -29.02 11.48
CA LYS A 445 38.36 -30.30 11.42
C LYS A 445 37.14 -30.36 12.34
N ALA A 446 37.06 -29.49 13.36
CA ALA A 446 35.90 -29.37 14.24
C ALA A 446 34.66 -28.78 13.53
N LEU A 447 34.84 -28.15 12.37
CA LEU A 447 33.78 -27.47 11.62
C LEU A 447 33.25 -28.27 10.42
N HIS A 448 33.79 -29.48 10.15
CA HIS A 448 33.39 -30.28 9.01
C HIS A 448 33.63 -31.78 9.23
N ASP A 449 32.89 -32.63 8.52
CA ASP A 449 33.09 -34.09 8.52
C ASP A 449 33.99 -34.59 7.37
N GLY A 450 34.47 -33.66 6.53
CA GLY A 450 35.29 -33.95 5.34
C GLY A 450 34.47 -34.10 4.06
N LYS A 451 33.15 -33.96 4.15
CA LYS A 451 32.20 -33.92 3.04
C LYS A 451 31.32 -32.67 3.09
N GLN A 452 30.90 -32.25 4.29
CA GLN A 452 30.04 -31.10 4.55
C GLN A 452 30.53 -30.32 5.78
N MET A 453 30.08 -29.06 5.89
CA MET A 453 30.27 -28.25 7.10
C MET A 453 29.29 -28.69 8.20
N ILE A 454 29.71 -28.58 9.46
CA ILE A 454 28.86 -28.79 10.63
C ILE A 454 28.24 -27.44 10.99
N VAL A 455 26.96 -27.27 10.71
CA VAL A 455 26.23 -26.00 10.80
C VAL A 455 24.75 -26.25 11.12
N ASP A 456 24.16 -25.43 11.97
CA ASP A 456 22.74 -25.50 12.30
C ASP A 456 21.84 -24.66 11.37
N GLU A 457 20.54 -24.67 11.61
CA GLU A 457 19.54 -23.90 10.85
C GLU A 457 19.68 -22.37 11.02
N ASN A 458 20.43 -21.92 12.04
CA ASN A 458 20.75 -20.53 12.32
C ASN A 458 22.10 -20.11 11.73
N TYR A 459 22.69 -20.92 10.83
CA TYR A 459 23.99 -20.69 10.20
C TYR A 459 25.17 -20.76 11.18
N ALA A 460 24.94 -21.12 12.44
CA ALA A 460 25.97 -21.16 13.45
C ALA A 460 26.74 -22.48 13.39
N THR A 461 28.05 -22.39 13.61
CA THR A 461 28.91 -23.57 13.72
C THR A 461 29.12 -23.96 15.19
N PRO A 462 29.71 -25.14 15.48
CA PRO A 462 30.12 -25.50 16.84
C PRO A 462 31.13 -24.52 17.46
N LEU A 463 31.81 -23.68 16.67
CA LEU A 463 32.75 -22.68 17.15
C LEU A 463 32.04 -21.33 17.35
N PRO A 464 31.94 -20.80 18.58
CA PRO A 464 31.25 -19.54 18.84
C PRO A 464 31.80 -18.37 18.03
N GLY A 465 30.89 -17.55 17.50
CA GLY A 465 31.23 -16.40 16.65
C GLY A 465 31.56 -16.75 15.20
N VAL A 466 31.54 -18.02 14.81
CA VAL A 466 31.81 -18.47 13.43
C VAL A 466 30.53 -19.03 12.79
N PHE A 467 30.23 -18.52 11.60
CA PHE A 467 29.03 -18.83 10.82
C PHE A 467 29.40 -19.36 9.43
N VAL A 468 28.51 -20.14 8.83
CA VAL A 468 28.68 -20.68 7.46
C VAL A 468 27.39 -20.49 6.66
N CYS A 469 27.47 -19.95 5.45
CA CYS A 469 26.31 -19.78 4.57
C CYS A 469 26.61 -20.05 3.09
N GLY A 470 25.58 -19.95 2.25
CA GLY A 470 25.66 -20.21 0.81
C GLY A 470 25.88 -21.70 0.50
N ASP A 471 26.43 -21.98 -0.68
CA ASP A 471 26.66 -23.36 -1.13
C ASP A 471 27.59 -24.17 -0.23
N GLN A 472 28.41 -23.49 0.57
CA GLN A 472 29.28 -24.13 1.56
C GLN A 472 28.48 -24.74 2.74
N GLN A 473 27.28 -24.23 3.00
CA GLN A 473 26.37 -24.75 4.02
C GLN A 473 25.55 -25.92 3.48
N THR A 474 24.88 -25.74 2.34
CA THR A 474 23.84 -26.65 1.84
C THR A 474 24.29 -27.54 0.69
N GLY A 475 25.45 -27.28 0.11
CA GLY A 475 25.86 -27.80 -1.19
C GLY A 475 25.45 -26.87 -2.35
N PRO A 476 25.92 -27.16 -3.59
CA PRO A 476 25.70 -26.30 -4.75
C PRO A 476 24.22 -26.15 -5.09
N ASP A 477 23.76 -24.91 -5.28
CA ASP A 477 22.38 -24.58 -5.62
C ASP A 477 22.33 -23.30 -6.49
N ILE A 478 21.13 -22.74 -6.70
CA ILE A 478 20.88 -21.58 -7.54
C ILE A 478 21.35 -20.29 -6.86
N ALA A 479 21.89 -19.35 -7.64
CA ALA A 479 22.51 -18.13 -7.12
C ALA A 479 21.59 -17.28 -6.21
N VAL A 480 20.29 -17.25 -6.50
CA VAL A 480 19.31 -16.52 -5.66
C VAL A 480 19.19 -17.12 -4.26
N ARG A 481 19.43 -18.43 -4.08
CA ARG A 481 19.49 -19.06 -2.75
C ARG A 481 20.72 -18.63 -1.98
N ALA A 482 21.87 -18.53 -2.65
CA ALA A 482 23.09 -18.00 -2.03
C ALA A 482 22.88 -16.56 -1.52
N ILE A 483 22.23 -15.69 -2.30
CA ILE A 483 21.86 -14.33 -1.88
C ILE A 483 20.95 -14.36 -0.65
N GLY A 484 19.90 -15.19 -0.67
CA GLY A 484 18.98 -15.36 0.47
C GLY A 484 19.68 -15.86 1.74
N ASN A 485 20.58 -16.83 1.60
CA ASN A 485 21.39 -17.35 2.70
C ASN A 485 22.30 -16.27 3.28
N GLY A 486 22.89 -15.41 2.44
CA GLY A 486 23.67 -14.26 2.90
C GLY A 486 22.86 -13.29 3.76
N HIS A 487 21.64 -12.96 3.33
CA HIS A 487 20.72 -12.11 4.09
C HIS A 487 20.38 -12.71 5.46
N TYR A 488 19.94 -13.95 5.52
CA TYR A 488 19.55 -14.58 6.79
C TYR A 488 20.75 -14.87 7.71
N ALA A 489 21.93 -15.14 7.16
CA ALA A 489 23.16 -15.25 7.94
C ALA A 489 23.54 -13.92 8.58
N ALA A 490 23.41 -12.79 7.86
CA ALA A 490 23.60 -11.46 8.41
C ALA A 490 22.65 -11.18 9.59
N MET A 491 21.38 -11.56 9.48
CA MET A 491 20.40 -11.42 10.57
C MET A 491 20.74 -12.31 11.78
N SER A 492 21.23 -13.53 11.55
CA SER A 492 21.68 -14.43 12.62
C SER A 492 22.92 -13.91 13.35
N ILE A 493 23.90 -13.38 12.61
CA ILE A 493 25.09 -12.71 13.15
C ILE A 493 24.67 -11.50 13.99
N HIS A 494 23.76 -10.67 13.48
CA HIS A 494 23.23 -9.54 14.24
C HIS A 494 22.57 -10.00 15.56
N SER A 495 21.76 -11.06 15.52
CA SER A 495 21.14 -11.63 16.73
C SER A 495 22.18 -12.15 17.72
N TYR A 496 23.23 -12.82 17.23
CA TYR A 496 24.34 -13.29 18.06
C TYR A 496 25.07 -12.15 18.76
N ILE A 497 25.46 -11.10 18.03
CA ILE A 497 26.20 -9.96 18.60
C ILE A 497 25.34 -9.18 19.61
N THR A 498 24.04 -9.03 19.35
CA THR A 498 23.14 -8.21 20.19
C THR A 498 22.54 -8.97 21.38
N THR A 499 22.32 -10.28 21.25
CA THR A 499 21.61 -11.09 22.27
C THR A 499 22.45 -12.23 22.85
N GLY A 500 23.63 -12.51 22.29
CA GLY A 500 24.48 -13.64 22.64
C GLY A 500 24.01 -14.98 22.06
N LYS A 501 22.94 -15.01 21.25
CA LYS A 501 22.40 -16.24 20.67
C LYS A 501 22.21 -16.08 19.15
N PRO A 502 22.80 -16.97 18.32
CA PRO A 502 22.53 -16.97 16.90
C PRO A 502 21.09 -17.37 16.64
N LYS A 503 20.40 -16.65 15.78
CA LYS A 503 19.01 -16.92 15.47
C LYS A 503 18.63 -16.39 14.10
N LYS A 504 18.23 -17.30 13.22
CA LYS A 504 17.51 -16.94 12.00
C LYS A 504 16.12 -16.41 12.39
N PRO A 505 15.66 -15.29 11.80
CA PRO A 505 14.30 -14.80 12.04
C PRO A 505 13.26 -15.87 11.74
N PHE A 506 12.31 -16.03 12.65
CA PHE A 506 11.18 -16.92 12.43
C PHE A 506 10.13 -16.17 11.59
N GLU A 507 9.82 -16.71 10.42
CA GLU A 507 8.76 -16.20 9.56
C GLU A 507 7.59 -17.19 9.55
N TYR A 508 6.38 -16.68 9.74
CA TYR A 508 5.16 -17.44 9.56
C TYR A 508 4.22 -16.67 8.63
N ASP A 509 3.63 -17.40 7.68
CA ASP A 509 2.62 -16.93 6.75
C ASP A 509 1.53 -17.98 6.63
N VAL A 510 0.29 -17.51 6.60
CA VAL A 510 -0.81 -18.35 6.13
C VAL A 510 -0.72 -18.41 4.60
N VAL A 511 -0.90 -19.62 4.06
CA VAL A 511 -0.78 -19.93 2.63
C VAL A 511 -1.99 -20.73 2.20
N ARG A 512 -2.67 -20.30 1.14
CA ARG A 512 -3.77 -21.04 0.52
C ARG A 512 -3.21 -22.08 -0.45
N THR A 513 -3.58 -23.34 -0.25
CA THR A 513 -3.23 -24.47 -1.12
C THR A 513 -4.44 -25.11 -1.80
N ASP A 514 -5.63 -24.62 -1.50
CA ASP A 514 -6.94 -25.13 -1.93
C ASP A 514 -7.49 -24.46 -3.20
N LEU A 515 -6.82 -23.43 -3.71
CA LEU A 515 -7.25 -22.66 -4.88
C LEU A 515 -6.89 -23.35 -6.20
N GLY A 516 -7.74 -23.17 -7.22
CA GLY A 516 -7.54 -23.65 -8.59
C GLY A 516 -8.18 -22.76 -9.65
N PRO A 517 -8.22 -23.21 -10.93
CA PRO A 517 -8.73 -22.40 -12.05
C PRO A 517 -10.16 -21.85 -11.88
N ALA A 518 -11.03 -22.57 -11.17
CA ALA A 518 -12.41 -22.14 -10.94
C ALA A 518 -12.51 -20.82 -10.15
N ASP A 519 -11.58 -20.58 -9.22
CA ASP A 519 -11.55 -19.39 -8.36
C ASP A 519 -11.20 -18.11 -9.13
N PHE A 520 -10.61 -18.23 -10.33
CA PHE A 520 -10.10 -17.10 -11.13
C PHE A 520 -10.85 -16.88 -12.45
N THR A 521 -12.04 -17.47 -12.60
CA THR A 521 -12.87 -17.35 -13.82
C THR A 521 -13.30 -15.92 -14.16
N HIS A 522 -13.29 -15.02 -13.18
CA HIS A 522 -13.60 -13.59 -13.33
C HIS A 522 -12.41 -12.75 -13.83
N ILE A 523 -11.20 -13.33 -13.91
CA ILE A 523 -10.00 -12.65 -14.38
C ILE A 523 -9.87 -12.84 -15.89
N GLU A 524 -9.66 -11.74 -16.60
CA GLU A 524 -9.45 -11.75 -18.06
C GLU A 524 -8.12 -12.42 -18.43
N LYS A 525 -8.16 -13.30 -19.44
CA LYS A 525 -6.97 -13.97 -20.00
C LYS A 525 -6.11 -12.99 -20.80
N GLN A 526 -4.79 -13.03 -20.59
CA GLN A 526 -3.84 -12.16 -21.30
C GLN A 526 -2.57 -12.94 -21.67
N PRO A 527 -2.08 -12.85 -22.92
CA PRO A 527 -0.88 -13.58 -23.34
C PRO A 527 0.36 -13.05 -22.61
N GLN A 528 1.33 -13.94 -22.35
CA GLN A 528 2.64 -13.57 -21.83
C GLN A 528 3.50 -12.88 -22.89
N GLU A 529 4.29 -11.88 -22.48
CA GLU A 529 5.31 -11.30 -23.35
C GLU A 529 6.57 -12.17 -23.38
N GLU A 530 7.10 -12.37 -24.58
CA GLU A 530 8.27 -13.22 -24.82
C GLU A 530 9.48 -12.39 -25.27
N VAL A 531 10.67 -12.85 -24.87
CA VAL A 531 11.94 -12.31 -25.37
C VAL A 531 12.15 -12.77 -26.81
N ALA A 532 12.64 -11.87 -27.66
CA ALA A 532 12.94 -12.21 -29.05
C ALA A 532 13.95 -13.36 -29.15
N HIS A 533 13.57 -14.44 -29.83
CA HIS A 533 14.45 -15.56 -30.12
C HIS A 533 15.56 -15.14 -31.10
N VAL A 534 16.80 -15.54 -30.81
CA VAL A 534 17.97 -15.21 -31.64
C VAL A 534 18.45 -16.45 -32.40
N ASP A 535 18.70 -16.29 -33.69
CA ASP A 535 19.21 -17.37 -34.55
C ASP A 535 20.45 -18.06 -33.95
N PRO A 536 20.53 -19.40 -33.92
CA PRO A 536 21.64 -20.14 -33.34
C PRO A 536 23.00 -19.84 -33.98
N GLN A 537 23.07 -19.61 -35.29
CA GLN A 537 24.33 -19.29 -35.95
C GLN A 537 24.84 -17.93 -35.48
N LEU A 538 23.94 -16.95 -35.36
CA LEU A 538 24.29 -15.63 -34.84
C LEU A 538 24.77 -15.71 -33.37
N ARG A 539 24.09 -16.50 -32.52
CA ARG A 539 24.52 -16.72 -31.12
C ARG A 539 25.95 -17.25 -31.01
N VAL A 540 26.33 -18.20 -31.87
CA VAL A 540 27.69 -18.74 -31.90
C VAL A 540 28.69 -17.72 -32.46
N GLN A 541 28.32 -16.99 -33.53
CA GLN A 541 29.18 -15.96 -34.15
C GLN A 541 29.48 -14.78 -33.23
N MET A 542 28.53 -14.41 -32.36
CA MET A 542 28.71 -13.38 -31.33
C MET A 542 29.71 -13.81 -30.24
N GLY A 543 30.14 -15.07 -30.23
CA GLY A 543 31.12 -15.61 -29.30
C GLY A 543 30.63 -15.49 -27.86
N PHE A 544 31.37 -14.76 -27.05
CA PHE A 544 31.08 -14.55 -25.63
C PHE A 544 30.29 -13.27 -25.34
N LYS A 545 29.80 -12.55 -26.35
CA LYS A 545 28.91 -11.39 -26.16
C LYS A 545 27.50 -11.85 -25.80
N GLU A 546 26.83 -11.08 -24.94
CA GLU A 546 25.41 -11.29 -24.63
C GLU A 546 24.56 -11.14 -25.90
N TYR A 547 23.68 -12.11 -26.15
CA TYR A 547 22.82 -12.13 -27.33
C TYR A 547 21.34 -11.85 -27.00
N SER A 548 20.89 -12.14 -25.78
CA SER A 548 19.50 -11.92 -25.37
C SER A 548 19.29 -10.47 -24.98
N GLY A 549 18.33 -9.77 -25.59
CA GLY A 549 18.01 -8.37 -25.26
C GLY A 549 17.03 -8.18 -24.10
N GLY A 550 16.45 -9.25 -23.56
CA GLY A 550 15.34 -9.18 -22.61
C GLY A 550 14.05 -8.63 -23.22
N LEU A 551 13.10 -8.22 -22.37
CA LEU A 551 11.87 -7.54 -22.79
C LEU A 551 12.13 -6.06 -23.07
N THR A 552 11.41 -5.46 -24.03
CA THR A 552 11.38 -3.99 -24.14
C THR A 552 10.61 -3.37 -22.97
N GLU A 553 10.69 -2.04 -22.85
CA GLU A 553 9.93 -1.31 -21.83
C GLU A 553 8.41 -1.51 -22.01
N GLU A 554 7.91 -1.42 -23.23
CA GLU A 554 6.48 -1.59 -23.52
C GLU A 554 6.02 -3.01 -23.23
N GLN A 555 6.83 -4.02 -23.56
CA GLN A 555 6.57 -5.41 -23.21
C GLN A 555 6.55 -5.60 -21.68
N THR A 556 7.56 -5.07 -20.99
CA THR A 556 7.66 -5.14 -19.53
C THR A 556 6.44 -4.52 -18.86
N LEU A 557 5.99 -3.35 -19.31
CA LEU A 557 4.80 -2.68 -18.79
C LEU A 557 3.52 -3.50 -19.03
N ARG A 558 3.35 -4.12 -20.20
CA ARG A 558 2.18 -4.97 -20.49
C ARG A 558 2.18 -6.24 -19.66
N ASP A 559 3.32 -6.92 -19.56
CA ASP A 559 3.41 -8.19 -18.83
C ASP A 559 3.32 -8.00 -17.31
N ALA A 560 3.98 -6.97 -16.76
CA ALA A 560 3.88 -6.65 -15.33
C ALA A 560 2.44 -6.34 -14.91
N LYS A 561 1.64 -5.73 -15.80
CA LYS A 561 0.21 -5.45 -15.57
C LYS A 561 -0.67 -6.68 -15.44
N ARG A 562 -0.18 -7.87 -15.83
CA ARG A 562 -0.87 -9.18 -15.64
C ARG A 562 -0.84 -9.65 -14.18
N CYS A 563 0.01 -9.09 -13.32
CA CYS A 563 0.05 -9.45 -11.89
C CYS A 563 -1.34 -9.26 -11.23
N MET A 564 -1.81 -10.29 -10.51
CA MET A 564 -3.13 -10.30 -9.85
C MET A 564 -3.10 -9.84 -8.39
N GLU A 565 -1.95 -9.41 -7.87
CA GLU A 565 -1.81 -8.89 -6.49
C GLU A 565 -2.31 -9.86 -5.39
N CYS A 566 -2.06 -11.16 -5.57
CA CYS A 566 -2.65 -12.22 -4.76
C CYS A 566 -2.24 -12.29 -3.27
N GLY A 567 -1.23 -11.53 -2.84
CA GLY A 567 -0.82 -11.43 -1.43
C GLY A 567 -1.71 -10.49 -0.62
N CYS A 568 -1.73 -10.66 0.71
CA CYS A 568 -2.58 -9.87 1.58
C CYS A 568 -2.18 -8.39 1.61
N GLN A 569 -3.14 -7.52 1.34
CA GLN A 569 -3.01 -6.07 1.34
C GLN A 569 -2.93 -5.45 2.76
N ASP A 570 -2.55 -6.23 3.77
CA ASP A 570 -2.37 -5.80 5.17
C ASP A 570 -1.05 -6.35 5.75
N LEU A 571 -0.17 -6.89 4.90
CA LEU A 571 1.03 -7.64 5.30
C LEU A 571 1.90 -6.93 6.35
N HIS A 572 2.08 -5.61 6.21
CA HIS A 572 2.96 -4.83 7.07
C HIS A 572 2.28 -4.25 8.33
N GLU A 573 0.94 -4.20 8.36
CA GLU A 573 0.16 -3.67 9.50
C GLU A 573 -0.53 -4.78 10.32
N CYS A 574 -0.58 -6.01 9.79
CA CYS A 574 -1.22 -7.17 10.42
C CYS A 574 -0.53 -7.56 11.73
N ARG A 575 -1.18 -7.22 12.85
CA ARG A 575 -0.69 -7.51 14.21
C ARG A 575 -0.68 -9.00 14.53
N LEU A 576 -1.62 -9.76 13.96
CA LEU A 576 -1.65 -11.22 14.15
C LEU A 576 -0.39 -11.86 13.58
N ARG A 577 0.03 -11.49 12.37
CA ARG A 577 1.27 -11.99 11.75
C ARG A 577 2.50 -11.60 12.55
N ARG A 578 2.62 -10.32 12.95
CA ARG A 578 3.72 -9.84 13.81
C ARG A 578 3.83 -10.67 15.09
N TYR A 579 2.72 -10.79 15.84
CA TYR A 579 2.74 -11.56 17.08
C TYR A 579 2.93 -13.07 16.85
N GLY A 580 2.43 -13.61 15.74
CA GLY A 580 2.73 -14.97 15.32
C GLY A 580 4.23 -15.22 15.21
N GLN A 581 4.96 -14.25 14.65
CA GLN A 581 6.41 -14.32 14.52
C GLN A 581 7.13 -14.16 15.87
N ASP A 582 6.72 -13.17 16.68
CA ASP A 582 7.31 -12.90 18.00
C ASP A 582 7.19 -14.09 18.99
N TYR A 583 6.12 -14.88 18.84
CA TYR A 583 5.81 -16.05 19.67
C TYR A 583 6.07 -17.40 18.98
N GLU A 584 6.58 -17.39 17.75
CA GLU A 584 6.96 -18.57 16.96
C GLU A 584 5.85 -19.61 16.85
N VAL A 585 4.65 -19.18 16.45
CA VAL A 585 3.45 -20.03 16.41
C VAL A 585 3.60 -21.24 15.48
N GLN A 586 2.97 -22.36 15.86
CA GLN A 586 2.86 -23.57 15.05
C GLN A 586 1.40 -24.06 15.08
N PRO A 587 0.49 -23.37 14.37
CA PRO A 587 -0.95 -23.55 14.50
C PRO A 587 -1.45 -24.92 14.01
N GLU A 588 -0.68 -25.63 13.21
CA GLU A 588 -1.04 -26.95 12.66
C GLU A 588 -1.32 -27.98 13.78
N ARG A 589 -0.76 -27.78 14.98
CA ARG A 589 -0.99 -28.65 16.15
C ARG A 589 -2.41 -28.56 16.72
N VAL A 590 -3.11 -27.46 16.47
CA VAL A 590 -4.46 -27.16 16.99
C VAL A 590 -5.46 -26.90 15.85
N ALA A 591 -5.05 -27.12 14.60
CA ALA A 591 -5.89 -26.92 13.43
C ALA A 591 -7.11 -27.86 13.45
N GLY A 592 -8.27 -27.31 13.11
CA GLY A 592 -9.52 -28.04 12.93
C GLY A 592 -10.03 -27.92 11.49
N GLU A 593 -11.27 -28.34 11.26
CA GLU A 593 -11.94 -28.06 9.99
C GLU A 593 -12.20 -26.55 9.85
N HIS A 594 -11.83 -25.98 8.69
CA HIS A 594 -12.13 -24.59 8.35
C HIS A 594 -13.57 -24.48 7.84
N ILE A 595 -14.30 -23.47 8.33
CA ILE A 595 -15.64 -23.14 7.86
C ILE A 595 -15.51 -21.93 6.94
N PRO A 596 -15.76 -22.06 5.62
CA PRO A 596 -15.71 -20.93 4.69
C PRO A 596 -16.66 -19.82 5.10
N ARG A 597 -16.20 -18.57 5.04
CA ARG A 597 -16.96 -17.39 5.46
C ARG A 597 -17.20 -16.43 4.31
N VAL A 598 -18.04 -15.43 4.58
CA VAL A 598 -18.44 -14.43 3.59
C VAL A 598 -17.21 -13.64 3.11
N VAL A 599 -17.03 -13.63 1.80
CA VAL A 599 -16.13 -12.74 1.09
C VAL A 599 -16.98 -11.85 0.20
N GLU A 600 -17.00 -10.56 0.49
CA GLU A 600 -17.72 -9.55 -0.27
C GLU A 600 -16.86 -8.29 -0.41
N ALA A 601 -17.19 -7.44 -1.37
CA ALA A 601 -16.54 -6.16 -1.56
C ALA A 601 -17.58 -5.14 -2.01
N ASN A 602 -17.39 -3.88 -1.62
CA ASN A 602 -18.16 -2.78 -2.18
C ASN A 602 -17.27 -1.76 -2.90
N ALA A 603 -17.80 -0.56 -3.14
CA ALA A 603 -17.06 0.52 -3.78
C ALA A 603 -15.84 1.01 -2.97
N PHE A 604 -15.83 0.79 -1.65
CA PHE A 604 -14.84 1.39 -0.75
C PHE A 604 -13.96 0.38 -0.01
N TYR A 605 -14.49 -0.80 0.31
CA TYR A 605 -13.82 -1.76 1.18
C TYR A 605 -14.00 -3.20 0.69
N ASP A 606 -12.98 -4.01 0.96
CA ASP A 606 -13.03 -5.46 0.82
C ASP A 606 -13.26 -6.08 2.20
N ARG A 607 -14.23 -6.99 2.28
CA ARG A 607 -14.58 -7.75 3.48
C ARG A 607 -14.30 -9.23 3.21
N ASN A 608 -13.25 -9.74 3.84
CA ASN A 608 -12.89 -11.14 3.79
C ASN A 608 -12.93 -11.73 5.21
N MET A 609 -14.04 -12.40 5.54
CA MET A 609 -14.24 -12.94 6.88
C MET A 609 -13.46 -14.22 7.16
N ASP A 610 -12.86 -14.87 6.15
CA ASP A 610 -11.91 -15.97 6.34
C ASP A 610 -10.65 -15.50 7.10
N LYS A 611 -10.32 -14.21 7.01
CA LYS A 611 -9.22 -13.61 7.77
C LYS A 611 -9.65 -13.17 9.18
N CYS A 612 -10.94 -13.22 9.52
CA CYS A 612 -11.44 -12.64 10.76
C CYS A 612 -11.11 -13.48 12.00
N ILE A 613 -10.51 -12.84 13.01
CA ILE A 613 -10.19 -13.45 14.31
C ILE A 613 -11.25 -13.17 15.41
N LEU A 614 -12.44 -12.70 15.03
CA LEU A 614 -13.55 -12.39 15.94
C LEU A 614 -13.18 -11.44 17.10
N CYS A 615 -12.27 -10.49 16.87
CA CYS A 615 -11.80 -9.58 17.91
C CYS A 615 -12.84 -8.53 18.35
N GLY A 616 -13.93 -8.37 17.59
CA GLY A 616 -15.02 -7.44 17.88
C GLY A 616 -14.64 -5.96 17.86
N ARG A 617 -13.46 -5.57 17.33
CA ARG A 617 -13.09 -4.14 17.21
C ARG A 617 -14.04 -3.44 16.24
N CYS A 618 -14.25 -4.03 15.05
CA CYS A 618 -15.16 -3.48 14.04
C CYS A 618 -16.60 -3.29 14.54
N VAL A 619 -17.15 -4.26 15.27
CA VAL A 619 -18.49 -4.18 15.89
C VAL A 619 -18.58 -3.02 16.87
N ARG A 620 -17.69 -2.98 17.87
CA ARG A 620 -17.67 -1.91 18.88
C ARG A 620 -17.39 -0.54 18.27
N THR A 621 -16.53 -0.44 17.26
CA THR A 621 -16.29 0.81 16.54
C THR A 621 -17.55 1.27 15.79
N CYS A 622 -18.27 0.35 15.15
CA CYS A 622 -19.51 0.68 14.43
C CYS A 622 -20.63 1.13 15.39
N ASP A 623 -20.65 0.60 16.61
CA ASP A 623 -21.63 0.93 17.64
C ASP A 623 -21.26 2.18 18.48
N GLU A 624 -20.10 2.15 19.14
CA GLU A 624 -19.69 3.13 20.17
C GLU A 624 -19.13 4.42 19.59
N ILE A 625 -18.43 4.32 18.45
CA ILE A 625 -17.80 5.46 17.78
C ILE A 625 -18.73 5.99 16.67
N ALA A 626 -19.07 5.14 15.70
CA ALA A 626 -19.82 5.54 14.51
C ALA A 626 -21.34 5.65 14.73
N GLY A 627 -21.92 4.97 15.72
CA GLY A 627 -23.36 5.06 16.04
C GLY A 627 -24.31 4.37 15.06
N PHE A 628 -23.81 3.54 14.13
CA PHE A 628 -24.66 2.85 13.15
C PHE A 628 -25.06 1.44 13.58
N HIS A 629 -24.15 0.70 14.25
CA HIS A 629 -24.34 -0.71 14.61
C HIS A 629 -24.76 -1.56 13.39
N ALA A 630 -24.07 -1.37 12.26
CA ALA A 630 -24.37 -2.06 11.01
C ALA A 630 -23.82 -3.48 10.93
N ILE A 631 -22.93 -3.86 11.85
CA ILE A 631 -22.32 -5.19 11.92
C ILE A 631 -22.28 -5.66 13.38
N ASP A 632 -22.52 -6.94 13.60
CA ASP A 632 -22.46 -7.57 14.92
C ASP A 632 -22.00 -9.03 14.83
N PHE A 633 -21.75 -9.65 15.99
CA PHE A 633 -21.51 -11.08 16.11
C PHE A 633 -22.79 -11.86 15.82
N THR A 634 -22.72 -12.77 14.85
CA THR A 634 -23.76 -13.74 14.56
C THR A 634 -23.24 -15.16 14.84
N LYS A 635 -24.18 -16.08 15.11
CA LYS A 635 -23.90 -17.46 15.53
C LYS A 635 -23.02 -17.53 16.80
N ARG A 636 -22.50 -18.71 17.16
CA ARG A 636 -21.67 -18.94 18.37
C ARG A 636 -20.64 -20.04 18.13
N GLY A 637 -19.56 -20.04 18.91
CA GLY A 637 -18.52 -21.07 18.82
C GLY A 637 -17.72 -20.98 17.53
N PHE A 638 -17.38 -22.12 16.93
CA PHE A 638 -16.62 -22.20 15.68
C PHE A 638 -17.38 -21.63 14.47
N GLU A 639 -18.71 -21.60 14.53
CA GLU A 639 -19.53 -20.95 13.49
C GLU A 639 -19.65 -19.43 13.69
N GLY A 640 -19.04 -18.86 14.73
CA GLY A 640 -19.10 -17.43 15.02
C GLY A 640 -18.55 -16.61 13.86
N LEU A 641 -19.30 -15.60 13.44
CA LEU A 641 -18.90 -14.70 12.35
C LEU A 641 -19.40 -13.28 12.62
N ILE A 642 -18.74 -12.28 12.04
CA ILE A 642 -19.21 -10.90 12.10
C ILE A 642 -20.01 -10.64 10.83
N ASP A 643 -21.27 -10.26 10.93
CA ASP A 643 -22.13 -9.99 9.76
C ASP A 643 -23.00 -8.76 9.93
N THR A 644 -23.62 -8.36 8.82
CA THR A 644 -24.65 -7.31 8.75
C THR A 644 -26.00 -7.79 9.28
N GLU A 645 -26.92 -6.85 9.49
CA GLU A 645 -28.28 -7.22 9.89
C GLU A 645 -28.99 -8.05 8.82
N PHE A 646 -29.63 -9.14 9.24
CA PHE A 646 -30.32 -10.09 8.36
C PHE A 646 -29.48 -10.64 7.19
N TRP A 647 -28.15 -10.69 7.33
CA TRP A 647 -27.23 -11.21 6.31
C TRP A 647 -27.32 -10.49 4.95
N LYS A 648 -27.69 -9.20 4.98
CA LYS A 648 -27.76 -8.39 3.78
C LYS A 648 -26.36 -8.09 3.24
N PRO A 649 -26.19 -7.95 1.92
CA PRO A 649 -24.97 -7.36 1.36
C PRO A 649 -24.65 -6.02 2.04
N ILE A 650 -23.36 -5.71 2.21
CA ILE A 650 -22.95 -4.49 2.93
C ILE A 650 -23.57 -3.19 2.38
N ASP A 651 -23.80 -3.12 1.06
CA ASP A 651 -24.40 -1.95 0.40
C ASP A 651 -25.92 -1.83 0.62
N GLU A 652 -26.57 -2.91 1.04
CA GLU A 652 -27.99 -2.95 1.40
C GLU A 652 -28.23 -2.86 2.92
N SER A 653 -27.14 -2.83 3.70
CA SER A 653 -27.15 -2.80 5.16
C SER A 653 -27.23 -1.39 5.75
N GLU A 654 -27.25 -1.27 7.09
CA GLU A 654 -27.12 0.01 7.78
C GLU A 654 -25.71 0.65 7.66
N CYS A 655 -24.77 0.03 6.96
CA CYS A 655 -23.43 0.59 6.74
C CYS A 655 -23.50 1.92 5.95
N THR A 656 -22.73 2.91 6.36
CA THR A 656 -22.55 4.21 5.64
C THR A 656 -21.20 4.32 4.95
N SER A 657 -20.42 3.25 4.98
CA SER A 657 -19.07 3.23 4.45
C SER A 657 -18.16 4.29 5.07
N CYS A 658 -18.20 4.47 6.41
CA CYS A 658 -17.39 5.45 7.14
C CYS A 658 -15.90 5.09 7.28
N GLY A 659 -15.55 3.81 7.09
CA GLY A 659 -14.17 3.29 7.11
C GLY A 659 -13.54 3.11 8.51
N LEU A 660 -14.24 3.47 9.59
CA LEU A 660 -13.70 3.36 10.94
C LEU A 660 -13.44 1.89 11.36
N CYS A 661 -14.33 0.96 10.98
CA CYS A 661 -14.15 -0.46 11.26
C CYS A 661 -12.97 -1.08 10.49
N VAL A 662 -12.69 -0.55 9.30
CA VAL A 662 -11.58 -0.96 8.41
C VAL A 662 -10.26 -0.51 9.03
N GLN A 663 -10.16 0.77 9.40
CA GLN A 663 -9.01 1.33 10.14
C GLN A 663 -8.71 0.56 11.44
N MET A 664 -9.75 -0.01 12.07
CA MET A 664 -9.64 -0.74 13.34
C MET A 664 -9.36 -2.24 13.17
N CYS A 665 -9.40 -2.78 11.95
CA CYS A 665 -9.15 -4.20 11.74
C CYS A 665 -7.67 -4.53 11.98
N PRO A 666 -7.32 -5.50 12.85
CA PRO A 666 -5.92 -5.81 13.15
C PRO A 666 -5.30 -6.90 12.26
N VAL A 667 -6.06 -7.46 11.30
CA VAL A 667 -5.72 -8.70 10.58
C VAL A 667 -6.08 -8.70 9.08
N GLY A 668 -6.42 -7.54 8.51
CA GLY A 668 -6.77 -7.44 7.09
C GLY A 668 -8.04 -8.18 6.67
N ALA A 669 -8.96 -8.44 7.60
CA ALA A 669 -10.30 -8.99 7.29
C ALA A 669 -11.26 -7.93 6.74
N LEU A 670 -11.00 -6.67 7.07
CA LEU A 670 -11.64 -5.49 6.49
C LEU A 670 -10.50 -4.60 6.01
N THR A 671 -10.43 -4.32 4.72
CA THR A 671 -9.37 -3.51 4.09
C THR A 671 -9.98 -2.46 3.18
N GLU A 672 -9.33 -1.30 3.02
CA GLU A 672 -9.74 -0.36 1.97
C GLU A 672 -9.49 -0.94 0.59
N LYS A 673 -10.40 -0.63 -0.33
CA LYS A 673 -10.19 -0.85 -1.75
C LYS A 673 -9.15 0.15 -2.24
N LYS A 674 -7.93 -0.33 -2.48
CA LYS A 674 -6.79 0.48 -2.90
C LYS A 674 -6.84 0.71 -4.41
N ALA A 675 -6.23 1.79 -4.88
CA ALA A 675 -6.02 1.91 -6.32
C ALA A 675 -5.12 0.74 -6.80
N PRO A 676 -5.38 0.17 -7.99
CA PRO A 676 -4.64 -1.00 -8.47
C PRO A 676 -3.12 -0.80 -8.46
N ARG A 677 -2.38 -1.87 -8.15
CA ARG A 677 -0.92 -1.93 -8.22
C ARG A 677 -0.22 -1.02 -7.20
N TRP A 678 -0.85 -0.69 -6.08
CA TRP A 678 -0.19 0.13 -5.09
C TRP A 678 0.85 -0.67 -4.30
N PRO A 679 2.14 -0.26 -4.29
CA PRO A 679 3.12 -0.87 -3.40
C PRO A 679 2.67 -0.74 -1.95
N HIS A 680 2.85 -1.81 -1.20
CA HIS A 680 2.65 -1.79 0.24
C HIS A 680 3.82 -1.03 0.88
N SER A 681 3.57 0.19 1.36
CA SER A 681 4.56 0.90 2.16
C SER A 681 4.54 0.34 3.58
N GLU A 682 5.69 -0.11 4.09
CA GLU A 682 5.83 -0.54 5.50
C GLU A 682 5.53 0.59 6.48
N LYS A 683 5.75 1.84 6.07
CA LYS A 683 5.56 3.05 6.91
C LYS A 683 5.11 4.22 6.03
N PRO A 684 3.79 4.47 5.91
CA PRO A 684 3.30 5.63 5.17
C PRO A 684 3.72 6.93 5.86
N VAL A 685 3.88 8.00 5.09
CA VAL A 685 4.01 9.36 5.60
C VAL A 685 2.62 9.85 5.97
N LEU A 686 2.39 10.20 7.23
CA LEU A 686 1.10 10.65 7.74
C LEU A 686 1.04 12.17 7.69
N VAL A 687 0.03 12.72 7.00
CA VAL A 687 -0.22 14.16 6.91
C VAL A 687 -1.61 14.46 7.48
N PRO A 688 -1.70 14.95 8.73
CA PRO A 688 -2.95 15.44 9.30
C PRO A 688 -3.48 16.64 8.49
N THR A 689 -4.78 16.65 8.20
CA THR A 689 -5.45 17.72 7.44
C THR A 689 -6.95 17.71 7.73
N ALA A 690 -7.68 18.66 7.16
CA ALA A 690 -9.14 18.73 7.24
C ALA A 690 -9.78 18.44 5.88
N CYS A 691 -10.83 17.61 5.89
CA CYS A 691 -11.58 17.22 4.70
C CYS A 691 -12.46 18.36 4.18
N SER A 692 -12.26 18.75 2.91
CA SER A 692 -13.05 19.78 2.22
C SER A 692 -13.99 19.21 1.14
N GLU A 693 -14.40 17.94 1.25
CA GLU A 693 -15.42 17.34 0.36
C GLU A 693 -16.85 17.78 0.71
N CYS A 694 -17.08 18.17 1.96
CA CYS A 694 -18.35 18.72 2.43
C CYS A 694 -18.07 19.76 3.53
N PRO A 695 -19.07 20.54 3.97
CA PRO A 695 -18.85 21.63 4.92
C PRO A 695 -18.45 21.19 6.34
N VAL A 696 -18.48 19.90 6.68
CA VAL A 696 -18.26 19.44 8.06
C VAL A 696 -16.83 19.72 8.56
N GLY A 697 -15.83 19.70 7.68
CA GLY A 697 -14.43 19.91 8.11
C GLY A 697 -13.90 18.82 9.04
N CYS A 698 -14.14 17.55 8.71
CA CYS A 698 -13.64 16.41 9.49
C CYS A 698 -12.11 16.39 9.50
N ASP A 699 -11.48 16.16 10.67
CA ASP A 699 -10.05 15.89 10.69
C ASP A 699 -9.77 14.50 10.16
N ILE A 700 -8.84 14.44 9.23
CA ILE A 700 -8.39 13.22 8.60
C ILE A 700 -6.88 13.19 8.55
N VAL A 701 -6.33 12.03 8.29
CA VAL A 701 -4.90 11.81 8.08
C VAL A 701 -4.72 11.20 6.70
N LEU A 702 -4.07 11.94 5.82
CA LEU A 702 -3.65 11.43 4.52
C LEU A 702 -2.48 10.49 4.77
N ASN A 703 -2.62 9.23 4.37
CA ASN A 703 -1.53 8.26 4.41
C ASN A 703 -0.89 8.31 3.03
N LEU A 704 0.35 8.77 2.94
CA LEU A 704 1.08 8.92 1.70
C LEU A 704 2.12 7.82 1.57
N ASP A 705 2.29 7.29 0.37
CA ASP A 705 3.40 6.41 0.05
C ASP A 705 4.73 7.17 0.19
N LYS A 706 5.71 6.59 0.91
CA LYS A 706 6.98 7.27 1.23
C LYS A 706 7.81 7.64 0.00
N GLY A 707 7.82 6.79 -1.05
CA GLY A 707 8.61 7.03 -2.25
C GLY A 707 7.95 8.07 -3.16
N SER A 708 6.67 7.85 -3.49
CA SER A 708 5.97 8.68 -4.49
C SER A 708 5.19 9.86 -3.93
N SER A 709 5.04 9.97 -2.60
CA SER A 709 4.19 10.97 -1.92
C SER A 709 2.76 11.00 -2.45
N ARG A 710 2.23 9.85 -2.89
CA ARG A 710 0.86 9.69 -3.39
C ARG A 710 -0.08 9.20 -2.29
N LEU A 711 -1.36 9.57 -2.35
CA LEU A 711 -2.37 9.23 -1.35
C LEU A 711 -2.85 7.77 -1.42
N VAL A 712 -2.39 6.90 -0.50
CA VAL A 712 -2.78 5.47 -0.46
C VAL A 712 -4.09 5.20 0.26
N ARG A 713 -4.33 5.94 1.34
CA ARG A 713 -5.40 5.70 2.30
C ARG A 713 -5.69 6.99 3.04
N VAL A 714 -6.92 7.11 3.52
CA VAL A 714 -7.33 8.16 4.44
C VAL A 714 -7.76 7.51 5.74
N THR A 715 -7.19 7.95 6.86
CA THR A 715 -7.56 7.53 8.22
C THR A 715 -7.99 8.74 9.05
N THR A 716 -8.35 8.53 10.31
CA THR A 716 -8.59 9.59 11.29
C THR A 716 -7.76 9.37 12.54
N ASP A 717 -7.47 10.44 13.28
CA ASP A 717 -6.85 10.37 14.59
C ASP A 717 -7.93 10.44 15.68
N LEU A 718 -8.15 9.33 16.37
CA LEU A 718 -9.13 9.24 17.47
C LEU A 718 -8.57 9.79 18.79
N ASP A 719 -7.25 9.90 18.91
CA ASP A 719 -6.58 10.46 20.08
C ASP A 719 -6.56 12.00 20.04
N ASN A 720 -6.87 12.61 18.88
CA ASN A 720 -6.92 14.06 18.72
C ASN A 720 -8.13 14.67 19.45
N ALA A 721 -7.92 15.09 20.69
CA ALA A 721 -8.92 15.76 21.52
C ALA A 721 -9.40 17.12 20.96
N ALA A 722 -8.62 17.75 20.06
CA ALA A 722 -9.03 18.99 19.39
C ALA A 722 -9.93 18.71 18.18
N SER A 723 -10.19 17.45 17.85
CA SER A 723 -10.95 17.11 16.66
C SER A 723 -12.42 17.48 16.79
N PRO A 724 -12.96 18.31 15.89
CA PRO A 724 -14.35 18.74 16.00
C PRO A 724 -15.28 17.55 15.76
N THR A 725 -14.88 16.57 14.94
CA THR A 725 -15.68 15.38 14.66
C THR A 725 -15.35 14.17 15.55
N MET A 726 -14.47 14.35 16.56
CA MET A 726 -13.99 13.27 17.44
C MET A 726 -13.47 12.06 16.64
N GLY A 727 -12.73 12.34 15.56
CA GLY A 727 -12.17 11.33 14.65
C GLY A 727 -13.19 10.53 13.83
N ASN A 728 -14.46 10.96 13.76
CA ASN A 728 -15.41 10.39 12.80
C ASN A 728 -15.10 10.82 11.36
N SER A 729 -15.30 9.90 10.42
CA SER A 729 -15.16 10.10 8.98
C SER A 729 -16.37 9.54 8.21
N CYS A 730 -16.43 9.80 6.91
CA CYS A 730 -17.47 9.25 6.03
C CYS A 730 -16.90 8.74 4.70
N ARG A 731 -17.77 8.17 3.87
CA ARG A 731 -17.43 7.64 2.54
C ARG A 731 -16.73 8.66 1.63
N LEU A 732 -17.06 9.95 1.71
CA LEU A 732 -16.47 10.99 0.85
C LEU A 732 -14.96 11.09 1.07
N ALA A 733 -14.52 11.19 2.32
CA ALA A 733 -13.11 11.22 2.66
C ALA A 733 -12.40 9.90 2.34
N ARG A 734 -13.07 8.76 2.58
CA ARG A 734 -12.49 7.43 2.33
C ARG A 734 -12.36 7.09 0.84
N ALA A 735 -13.08 7.79 -0.04
CA ALA A 735 -13.01 7.64 -1.49
C ALA A 735 -11.82 8.36 -2.15
N LEU A 736 -11.15 9.27 -1.43
CA LEU A 736 -10.09 10.14 -1.97
C LEU A 736 -8.94 9.38 -2.68
N PRO A 737 -8.46 8.23 -2.20
CA PRO A 737 -7.40 7.49 -2.90
C PRO A 737 -7.79 7.10 -4.34
N LEU A 738 -9.06 6.74 -4.58
CA LEU A 738 -9.56 6.39 -5.91
C LEU A 738 -9.81 7.65 -6.76
N SER A 739 -10.45 8.67 -6.17
CA SER A 739 -10.82 9.89 -6.91
C SER A 739 -9.61 10.74 -7.33
N THR A 740 -8.49 10.63 -6.61
CA THR A 740 -7.24 11.35 -6.94
C THR A 740 -6.43 10.70 -8.07
N THR A 741 -6.78 9.49 -8.53
CA THR A 741 -6.00 8.74 -9.53
C THR A 741 -6.68 8.58 -10.89
N GLU A 742 -8.01 8.57 -10.96
CA GLU A 742 -8.73 8.21 -12.20
C GLU A 742 -9.17 9.43 -13.03
N ASN A 743 -8.88 9.41 -14.33
CA ASN A 743 -9.29 10.43 -15.32
C ASN A 743 -8.83 11.87 -14.99
N ARG A 744 -7.68 12.01 -14.32
CA ARG A 744 -7.09 13.32 -13.97
C ARG A 744 -6.46 14.00 -15.19
N LEU A 745 -6.61 15.32 -15.26
CA LEU A 745 -5.89 16.15 -16.24
C LEU A 745 -4.44 16.38 -15.76
N GLY A 746 -3.47 15.89 -16.53
CA GLY A 746 -2.04 15.99 -16.19
C GLY A 746 -1.32 17.17 -16.82
N SER A 747 -1.79 17.66 -17.97
CA SER A 747 -1.14 18.73 -18.75
C SER A 747 -2.16 19.72 -19.29
N PRO A 748 -1.78 20.99 -19.54
CA PRO A 748 -2.63 21.96 -20.21
C PRO A 748 -3.08 21.46 -21.59
N MET A 749 -4.33 21.72 -21.94
CA MET A 749 -4.87 21.39 -23.26
C MET A 749 -5.43 22.64 -23.94
N LEU A 750 -5.20 22.73 -25.24
CA LEU A 750 -5.70 23.80 -26.09
C LEU A 750 -6.47 23.22 -27.28
N ARG A 751 -7.63 23.79 -27.58
CA ARG A 751 -8.42 23.38 -28.75
C ARG A 751 -7.95 24.14 -29.99
N VAL A 752 -7.53 23.40 -31.01
CA VAL A 752 -7.12 23.92 -32.31
C VAL A 752 -7.92 23.19 -33.39
N ASN A 753 -8.64 23.93 -34.23
CA ASN A 753 -9.48 23.39 -35.31
C ASN A 753 -10.46 22.29 -34.84
N GLY A 754 -11.10 22.51 -33.68
CA GLY A 754 -12.10 21.60 -33.11
C GLY A 754 -11.54 20.39 -32.35
N ARG A 755 -10.21 20.20 -32.28
CA ARG A 755 -9.57 19.09 -31.55
C ARG A 755 -8.70 19.60 -30.41
N LEU A 756 -8.69 18.89 -29.27
CA LEU A 756 -7.82 19.19 -28.13
C LEU A 756 -6.43 18.60 -28.32
N PHE A 757 -5.41 19.40 -28.02
CA PHE A 757 -4.01 18.99 -28.01
C PHE A 757 -3.36 19.37 -26.69
N GLU A 758 -2.43 18.54 -26.22
CA GLU A 758 -1.54 18.89 -25.11
C GLU A 758 -0.65 20.08 -25.52
N THR A 759 -0.48 21.03 -24.62
CA THR A 759 0.34 22.23 -24.84
C THR A 759 1.12 22.59 -23.57
N ASP A 760 2.07 23.52 -23.68
CA ASP A 760 2.79 24.04 -22.53
C ASP A 760 2.00 25.13 -21.79
N TRP A 761 2.37 25.34 -20.53
CA TRP A 761 1.70 26.29 -19.65
C TRP A 761 1.73 27.74 -20.16
N ASP A 762 2.82 28.17 -20.79
CA ASP A 762 2.98 29.56 -21.19
C ASP A 762 2.12 29.88 -22.42
N GLN A 763 2.05 28.95 -23.39
CA GLN A 763 1.16 29.06 -24.55
C GLN A 763 -0.32 29.09 -24.13
N ALA A 764 -0.75 28.15 -23.29
CA ALA A 764 -2.14 28.08 -22.84
C ALA A 764 -2.56 29.36 -22.10
N LEU A 765 -1.72 29.87 -21.21
CA LEU A 765 -1.98 31.09 -20.45
C LEU A 765 -1.89 32.36 -21.30
N GLU A 766 -1.01 32.41 -22.29
CA GLU A 766 -0.93 33.53 -23.24
C GLU A 766 -2.23 33.63 -24.05
N HIS A 767 -2.68 32.51 -24.63
CA HIS A 767 -3.91 32.43 -25.40
C HIS A 767 -5.13 32.85 -24.57
N LEU A 768 -5.24 32.31 -23.35
CA LEU A 768 -6.31 32.65 -22.41
C LEU A 768 -6.31 34.15 -22.06
N SER A 769 -5.14 34.69 -21.69
CA SER A 769 -5.02 36.10 -21.29
C SER A 769 -5.38 37.07 -22.41
N SER A 770 -4.98 36.77 -23.65
CA SER A 770 -5.27 37.58 -24.84
C SER A 770 -6.78 37.65 -25.12
N LYS A 771 -7.46 36.49 -25.10
CA LYS A 771 -8.90 36.39 -25.31
C LYS A 771 -9.70 37.09 -24.22
N LEU A 772 -9.31 36.93 -22.96
CA LEU A 772 -9.97 37.60 -21.84
C LEU A 772 -9.84 39.13 -21.93
N LYS A 773 -8.64 39.65 -22.22
CA LYS A 773 -8.44 41.09 -22.45
C LYS A 773 -9.30 41.60 -23.59
N ALA A 774 -9.31 40.89 -24.72
CA ALA A 774 -10.10 41.29 -25.88
C ALA A 774 -11.60 41.35 -25.56
N ALA A 775 -12.13 40.41 -24.77
CA ALA A 775 -13.54 40.42 -24.34
C ALA A 775 -13.85 41.64 -23.45
N VAL A 776 -13.00 41.95 -22.47
CA VAL A 776 -13.17 43.11 -21.60
C VAL A 776 -13.05 44.42 -22.38
N GLU A 777 -12.05 44.56 -23.25
CA GLU A 777 -11.77 45.78 -24.02
C GLU A 777 -12.85 46.08 -25.05
N SER A 778 -13.39 45.05 -25.71
CA SER A 778 -14.35 45.23 -26.81
C SER A 778 -15.80 45.32 -26.37
N GLN A 779 -16.17 44.64 -25.28
CA GLN A 779 -17.58 44.43 -24.89
C GLN A 779 -17.86 44.78 -23.41
N GLY A 780 -16.84 45.23 -22.67
CA GLY A 780 -16.94 45.63 -21.28
C GLY A 780 -16.80 44.47 -20.30
N VAL A 781 -16.65 44.81 -19.01
CA VAL A 781 -16.35 43.85 -17.91
C VAL A 781 -17.44 42.78 -17.75
N GLU A 782 -18.69 43.13 -18.00
CA GLU A 782 -19.84 42.22 -17.90
C GLU A 782 -19.87 41.13 -18.99
N SER A 783 -18.99 41.21 -19.99
CA SER A 783 -18.82 40.17 -21.02
C SER A 783 -18.05 38.96 -20.50
N VAL A 784 -17.33 39.12 -19.38
CA VAL A 784 -16.57 38.04 -18.73
C VAL A 784 -17.34 37.58 -17.49
N LEU A 785 -17.52 36.27 -17.35
CA LEU A 785 -18.10 35.66 -16.17
C LEU A 785 -17.12 34.65 -15.57
N LEU A 786 -16.88 34.76 -14.26
CA LEU A 786 -16.11 33.78 -13.50
C LEU A 786 -17.06 32.92 -12.66
N LEU A 787 -17.00 31.61 -12.85
CA LEU A 787 -17.77 30.65 -12.07
C LEU A 787 -16.80 29.74 -11.32
N ALA A 788 -16.99 29.60 -10.01
CA ALA A 788 -16.02 28.94 -9.14
C ALA A 788 -16.66 27.87 -8.25
N GLY A 789 -15.86 26.89 -7.85
CA GLY A 789 -16.27 25.86 -6.91
C GLY A 789 -16.43 26.40 -5.49
N GLY A 790 -17.53 26.05 -4.82
CA GLY A 790 -17.73 26.39 -3.40
C GLY A 790 -16.80 25.66 -2.43
N ASN A 791 -15.93 24.77 -2.94
CA ASN A 791 -14.90 24.03 -2.22
C ASN A 791 -13.50 24.65 -2.34
N LEU A 792 -13.35 25.74 -3.11
CA LEU A 792 -12.08 26.45 -3.17
C LEU A 792 -11.67 26.95 -1.78
N SER A 793 -10.36 26.91 -1.52
CA SER A 793 -9.80 27.47 -0.29
C SER A 793 -10.00 28.99 -0.23
N ASN A 794 -9.90 29.55 0.97
CA ASN A 794 -9.94 30.98 1.21
C ASN A 794 -8.91 31.71 0.34
N GLU A 795 -7.68 31.18 0.27
CA GLU A 795 -6.59 31.73 -0.52
C GLU A 795 -6.88 31.70 -2.03
N GLU A 796 -7.45 30.61 -2.54
CA GLU A 796 -7.86 30.51 -3.95
C GLU A 796 -9.00 31.47 -4.30
N ALA A 797 -10.01 31.57 -3.42
CA ALA A 797 -11.12 32.49 -3.59
C ALA A 797 -10.64 33.96 -3.57
N THR A 798 -9.74 34.30 -2.64
CA THR A 798 -9.10 35.62 -2.59
C THR A 798 -8.25 35.88 -3.84
N ALA A 799 -7.48 34.91 -4.33
CA ALA A 799 -6.72 35.05 -5.57
C ALA A 799 -7.62 35.30 -6.77
N LEU A 800 -8.76 34.59 -6.87
CA LEU A 800 -9.73 34.77 -7.94
C LEU A 800 -10.43 36.14 -7.85
N GLY A 801 -10.78 36.57 -6.64
CA GLY A 801 -11.33 37.91 -6.38
C GLY A 801 -10.37 39.02 -6.81
N LYS A 802 -9.08 38.91 -6.47
CA LYS A 802 -8.06 39.86 -6.90
C LYS A 802 -7.79 39.80 -8.41
N LEU A 803 -7.83 38.62 -9.04
CA LEU A 803 -7.73 38.52 -10.51
C LEU A 803 -8.88 39.26 -11.18
N SER A 804 -10.10 39.11 -10.67
CA SER A 804 -11.27 39.85 -11.16
C SER A 804 -11.06 41.35 -11.02
N ALA A 805 -10.74 41.83 -9.81
CA ALA A 805 -10.59 43.26 -9.54
C ALA A 805 -9.44 43.90 -10.34
N ASP A 806 -8.25 43.31 -10.28
CA ASP A 806 -7.02 43.93 -10.80
C ASP A 806 -6.73 43.56 -12.26
N GLY A 807 -7.16 42.38 -12.71
CA GLY A 807 -6.86 41.86 -14.05
C GLY A 807 -8.02 41.95 -15.05
N LEU A 808 -9.28 41.91 -14.58
CA LEU A 808 -10.48 41.88 -15.42
C LEU A 808 -11.43 43.06 -15.20
N GLY A 809 -11.01 44.09 -14.44
CA GLY A 809 -11.80 45.29 -14.21
C GLY A 809 -13.05 45.08 -13.33
N GLY A 810 -13.09 44.02 -12.54
CA GLY A 810 -14.20 43.69 -11.63
C GLY A 810 -15.25 42.74 -12.23
N ALA A 811 -14.85 41.80 -13.07
CA ALA A 811 -15.76 40.81 -13.67
C ALA A 811 -16.56 40.02 -12.60
N PRO A 812 -17.86 39.77 -12.82
CA PRO A 812 -18.70 39.07 -11.86
C PRO A 812 -18.17 37.66 -11.55
N ILE A 813 -18.24 37.30 -10.26
CA ILE A 813 -17.84 35.99 -9.73
C ILE A 813 -19.01 35.35 -9.00
N HIS A 814 -19.30 34.08 -9.29
CA HIS A 814 -20.28 33.30 -8.54
C HIS A 814 -19.72 31.93 -8.14
N PHE A 815 -20.09 31.48 -6.94
CA PHE A 815 -19.61 30.22 -6.36
C PHE A 815 -20.75 29.21 -6.26
N ALA A 816 -20.51 28.00 -6.76
CA ALA A 816 -21.50 26.92 -6.70
C ALA A 816 -21.88 26.58 -5.25
N GLY A 817 -23.19 26.45 -4.96
CA GLY A 817 -23.72 25.97 -3.67
C GLY A 817 -23.70 26.97 -2.52
N LEU A 818 -23.43 28.26 -2.79
CA LEU A 818 -23.38 29.32 -1.75
C LEU A 818 -24.77 29.89 -1.41
N ASP A 819 -25.71 29.85 -2.34
CA ASP A 819 -27.05 30.41 -2.21
C ASP A 819 -27.95 29.62 -1.24
N CYS A 820 -27.73 28.32 -1.08
CA CYS A 820 -28.62 27.42 -0.32
C CYS A 820 -28.75 27.70 1.19
N GLY A 821 -27.80 28.40 1.82
CA GLY A 821 -27.81 28.68 3.27
C GLY A 821 -27.65 30.15 3.66
N THR A 822 -27.48 31.03 2.67
CA THR A 822 -27.17 32.45 2.91
C THR A 822 -28.35 33.20 3.56
N ALA A 823 -29.59 32.82 3.25
CA ALA A 823 -30.77 33.48 3.81
C ALA A 823 -30.90 33.24 5.32
N ALA A 824 -30.83 31.98 5.77
CA ALA A 824 -30.83 31.66 7.20
C ALA A 824 -29.63 32.29 7.92
N TRP A 825 -28.43 32.24 7.33
CA TRP A 825 -27.22 32.85 7.91
C TRP A 825 -27.43 34.34 8.20
N ASN A 826 -27.94 35.09 7.22
CA ASN A 826 -28.20 36.51 7.37
C ASN A 826 -29.34 36.80 8.35
N THR A 827 -30.41 36.00 8.35
CA THR A 827 -31.52 36.14 9.30
C THR A 827 -31.05 35.95 10.74
N LEU A 828 -30.30 34.89 11.03
CA LEU A 828 -29.78 34.62 12.38
C LEU A 828 -28.79 35.71 12.81
N LYS A 829 -27.86 36.09 11.93
CA LYS A 829 -26.89 37.16 12.20
C LYS A 829 -27.57 38.50 12.46
N THR A 830 -28.64 38.83 11.74
CA THR A 830 -29.38 40.08 11.92
C THR A 830 -30.21 40.06 13.20
N ARG A 831 -30.89 38.95 13.49
CA ARG A 831 -31.83 38.83 14.62
C ARG A 831 -31.14 38.65 15.97
N TRP A 832 -30.07 37.87 16.02
CA TRP A 832 -29.37 37.51 17.25
C TRP A 832 -27.98 38.15 17.38
N GLY A 833 -27.41 38.71 16.31
CA GLY A 833 -26.16 39.45 16.38
C GLY A 833 -25.01 38.64 16.99
N THR A 834 -24.37 39.20 18.01
CA THR A 834 -23.27 38.55 18.76
C THR A 834 -23.74 37.44 19.70
N GLU A 835 -25.06 37.32 19.94
CA GLU A 835 -25.64 36.25 20.76
C GLU A 835 -25.78 34.94 19.98
N TRP A 836 -25.74 34.99 18.64
CA TRP A 836 -25.74 33.80 17.81
C TRP A 836 -24.33 33.22 17.68
N LYS A 837 -24.24 31.92 17.92
CA LYS A 837 -23.07 31.11 17.60
C LYS A 837 -23.54 29.87 16.85
N PRO A 838 -22.85 29.47 15.76
CA PRO A 838 -23.02 28.14 15.20
C PRO A 838 -22.83 27.08 16.30
N GLU A 839 -23.67 26.05 16.31
CA GLU A 839 -23.47 24.90 17.20
C GLU A 839 -22.16 24.19 16.84
N ASP A 840 -21.45 23.68 17.86
CA ASP A 840 -20.39 22.72 17.63
C ASP A 840 -20.96 21.28 17.54
N TYR A 841 -20.17 20.33 17.04
CA TYR A 841 -20.64 18.95 16.90
C TYR A 841 -20.75 18.21 18.25
N GLY A 842 -20.10 18.73 19.30
CA GLY A 842 -20.22 18.22 20.66
C GLY A 842 -21.59 18.52 21.26
N ASP A 843 -22.12 19.72 21.03
CA ASP A 843 -23.49 20.14 21.36
C ASP A 843 -24.50 19.17 20.73
N LEU A 844 -24.35 18.87 19.43
CA LEU A 844 -25.23 17.94 18.71
C LEU A 844 -25.26 16.54 19.34
N ASN A 845 -24.10 16.02 19.73
CA ASN A 845 -23.97 14.71 20.37
C ASN A 845 -24.46 14.73 21.84
N ALA A 846 -24.51 15.89 22.48
CA ALA A 846 -24.94 16.06 23.86
C ALA A 846 -26.44 16.31 24.04
N SER A 847 -27.13 16.72 22.97
CA SER A 847 -28.55 17.10 22.98
C SER A 847 -29.51 15.97 23.36
N ASP A 848 -30.59 16.34 24.05
CA ASP A 848 -31.70 15.45 24.44
C ASP A 848 -32.93 15.60 23.52
N ALA A 849 -32.96 16.62 22.66
CA ALA A 849 -33.84 16.69 21.51
C ALA A 849 -33.16 17.33 20.30
N LEU A 850 -33.62 16.98 19.10
CA LEU A 850 -33.13 17.52 17.84
C LEU A 850 -34.29 17.97 16.96
N LEU A 851 -34.18 19.16 16.38
CA LEU A 851 -35.10 19.68 15.37
C LEU A 851 -34.39 19.74 14.01
N LEU A 852 -34.81 18.87 13.08
CA LEU A 852 -34.26 18.77 11.74
C LEU A 852 -35.20 19.48 10.74
N LEU A 853 -34.70 20.49 10.04
CA LEU A 853 -35.49 21.30 9.11
C LEU A 853 -34.97 21.08 7.69
N ASP A 854 -35.66 20.26 6.88
CA ASP A 854 -35.27 19.85 5.53
C ASP A 854 -33.79 19.43 5.42
N ALA A 855 -33.36 18.59 6.38
CA ALA A 855 -31.98 18.21 6.63
C ALA A 855 -31.67 16.77 6.17
N ASP A 856 -31.31 16.60 4.90
CA ASP A 856 -30.76 15.33 4.38
C ASP A 856 -29.25 15.24 4.65
N THR A 857 -28.88 14.76 5.84
CA THR A 857 -27.47 14.60 6.22
C THR A 857 -26.82 13.34 5.64
N ASP A 858 -27.57 12.31 5.25
CA ASP A 858 -27.01 11.01 4.81
C ASP A 858 -26.15 11.14 3.55
N ASN A 859 -26.55 12.01 2.63
CA ASN A 859 -25.85 12.21 1.37
C ASN A 859 -24.90 13.41 1.40
N ARG A 860 -25.29 14.48 2.08
CA ARG A 860 -24.60 15.79 2.01
C ARG A 860 -23.52 15.94 3.07
N GLN A 861 -23.84 15.57 4.32
CA GLN A 861 -22.95 15.73 5.48
C GLN A 861 -23.01 14.48 6.39
N PRO A 862 -22.52 13.31 5.92
CA PRO A 862 -22.89 12.02 6.52
C PRO A 862 -22.43 11.83 7.97
N VAL A 863 -21.39 12.55 8.39
CA VAL A 863 -20.91 12.53 9.78
C VAL A 863 -21.95 13.11 10.74
N LEU A 864 -22.81 14.04 10.32
CA LEU A 864 -23.88 14.57 11.17
C LEU A 864 -24.92 13.48 11.51
N THR A 865 -25.24 12.58 10.57
CA THR A 865 -26.11 11.43 10.86
C THR A 865 -25.53 10.56 11.98
N SER A 866 -24.20 10.38 12.02
CA SER A 866 -23.53 9.63 13.10
C SER A 866 -23.80 10.26 14.48
N PHE A 867 -23.65 11.58 14.61
CA PHE A 867 -23.92 12.28 15.87
C PHE A 867 -25.39 12.21 16.28
N ILE A 868 -26.32 12.39 15.33
CA ILE A 868 -27.76 12.27 15.58
C ILE A 868 -28.09 10.87 16.14
N ARG A 869 -27.62 9.81 15.47
CA ARG A 869 -27.85 8.43 15.92
C ARG A 869 -27.19 8.12 17.26
N LYS A 870 -26.00 8.67 17.50
CA LYS A 870 -25.30 8.50 18.78
C LYS A 870 -26.07 9.16 19.93
N ALA A 871 -26.58 10.37 19.74
CA ALA A 871 -27.44 11.04 20.71
C ALA A 871 -28.73 10.23 20.98
N MET A 872 -29.38 9.70 19.94
CA MET A 872 -30.57 8.86 20.08
C MET A 872 -30.29 7.57 20.86
N ARG A 873 -29.20 6.87 20.54
CA ARG A 873 -28.87 5.56 21.16
C ARG A 873 -28.32 5.69 22.58
N GLN A 874 -27.44 6.66 22.82
CA GLN A 874 -26.71 6.79 24.09
C GLN A 874 -27.41 7.71 25.09
N ARG A 875 -28.21 8.68 24.61
CA ARG A 875 -28.93 9.65 25.46
C ARG A 875 -30.44 9.59 25.33
N HIS A 876 -30.99 8.70 24.49
CA HIS A 876 -32.42 8.61 24.21
C HIS A 876 -33.00 9.94 23.67
N ALA A 877 -32.19 10.68 22.91
CA ALA A 877 -32.59 11.96 22.34
C ALA A 877 -33.81 11.79 21.41
N GLN A 878 -34.77 12.71 21.49
CA GLN A 878 -35.97 12.69 20.64
C GLN A 878 -35.77 13.57 19.40
N VAL A 879 -36.08 13.05 18.22
CA VAL A 879 -35.91 13.78 16.96
C VAL A 879 -37.28 14.23 16.43
N VAL A 880 -37.43 15.53 16.17
CA VAL A 880 -38.53 16.13 15.42
C VAL A 880 -37.98 16.60 14.09
N ALA A 881 -38.60 16.20 12.99
CA ALA A 881 -38.09 16.51 11.66
C ALA A 881 -39.19 17.04 10.75
N ILE A 882 -38.91 18.14 10.04
CA ILE A 882 -39.84 18.81 9.14
C ILE A 882 -39.27 18.78 7.72
N GLY A 883 -40.00 18.22 6.76
CA GLY A 883 -39.54 18.11 5.37
C GLY A 883 -38.68 16.86 5.10
N ARG A 884 -37.62 16.98 4.29
CA ARG A 884 -36.72 15.84 3.99
C ARG A 884 -35.83 15.53 5.18
N ILE A 885 -35.56 14.24 5.38
CA ILE A 885 -34.76 13.73 6.49
C ILE A 885 -33.78 12.68 5.99
N PRO A 886 -32.79 12.28 6.82
CA PRO A 886 -31.92 11.17 6.51
C PRO A 886 -32.74 9.87 6.43
N LYS A 887 -32.65 9.13 5.32
CA LYS A 887 -33.39 7.87 5.10
C LYS A 887 -33.20 6.88 6.24
N LYS A 888 -32.00 6.87 6.85
CA LYS A 888 -31.69 5.99 7.97
C LYS A 888 -32.46 6.29 9.26
N LEU A 889 -33.16 7.43 9.33
CA LEU A 889 -34.03 7.82 10.45
C LEU A 889 -35.52 7.59 10.17
N GLU A 890 -35.90 7.17 8.96
CA GLU A 890 -37.31 7.00 8.55
C GLU A 890 -38.02 5.80 9.22
N ARG A 891 -37.28 4.87 9.85
CA ARG A 891 -37.83 3.61 10.41
C ARG A 891 -38.48 3.75 11.80
N GLY A 892 -39.15 4.87 12.06
CA GLY A 892 -39.98 5.08 13.27
C GLY A 892 -39.25 5.61 14.50
N GLU A 893 -38.00 6.04 14.36
CA GLU A 893 -37.20 6.58 15.46
C GLU A 893 -37.35 8.11 15.64
N ALA A 894 -37.96 8.80 14.66
CA ALA A 894 -38.19 10.24 14.65
C ALA A 894 -39.67 10.60 14.46
N LEU A 895 -40.07 11.77 14.97
CA LEU A 895 -41.35 12.43 14.70
C LEU A 895 -41.24 13.20 13.39
N ILE A 896 -41.82 12.66 12.32
CA ILE A 896 -41.69 13.21 10.96
C ILE A 896 -42.94 14.02 10.62
N LEU A 897 -42.74 15.27 10.21
CA LEU A 897 -43.77 16.19 9.78
C LEU A 897 -43.47 16.60 8.33
N SER A 898 -44.12 15.96 7.37
CA SER A 898 -43.96 16.27 5.93
C SER A 898 -45.16 17.08 5.44
N PRO A 899 -45.16 18.43 5.58
CA PRO A 899 -46.30 19.25 5.18
C PRO A 899 -46.47 19.22 3.66
N ILE A 900 -47.66 19.61 3.19
CA ILE A 900 -47.89 19.92 1.78
C ILE A 900 -46.89 21.00 1.34
N ALA A 901 -46.22 20.79 0.21
CA ALA A 901 -45.20 21.72 -0.29
C ALA A 901 -45.75 23.16 -0.41
N GLY A 902 -45.02 24.13 0.13
CA GLY A 902 -45.42 25.53 0.17
C GLY A 902 -46.26 25.93 1.39
N THR A 903 -46.56 24.99 2.30
CA THR A 903 -47.32 25.25 3.54
C THR A 903 -46.45 25.19 4.80
N GLU A 904 -45.13 25.13 4.66
CA GLU A 904 -44.15 25.00 5.74
C GLU A 904 -44.27 26.13 6.77
N GLU A 905 -44.53 27.36 6.30
CA GLU A 905 -44.77 28.53 7.16
C GLU A 905 -45.94 28.29 8.13
N HIS A 906 -47.03 27.69 7.66
CA HIS A 906 -48.19 27.42 8.49
C HIS A 906 -47.90 26.36 9.55
N LEU A 907 -47.08 25.37 9.22
CA LEU A 907 -46.65 24.34 10.17
C LEU A 907 -45.78 24.94 11.28
N VAL A 908 -44.80 25.77 10.92
CA VAL A 908 -43.91 26.43 11.91
C VAL A 908 -44.70 27.32 12.86
N ARG A 909 -45.64 28.12 12.35
CA ARG A 909 -46.54 28.93 13.18
C ARG A 909 -47.46 28.09 14.06
N GLY A 910 -47.94 26.96 13.54
CA GLY A 910 -48.71 25.97 14.30
C GLY A 910 -47.91 25.38 15.47
N LEU A 911 -46.66 25.00 15.24
CA LEU A 911 -45.75 24.51 16.28
C LEU A 911 -45.45 25.58 17.33
N LEU A 912 -45.29 26.84 16.91
CA LEU A 912 -45.12 27.98 17.82
C LEU A 912 -46.35 28.20 18.70
N ALA A 913 -47.54 28.23 18.11
CA ALA A 913 -48.79 28.36 18.86
C ALA A 913 -48.99 27.19 19.85
N ALA A 914 -48.75 25.95 19.40
CA ALA A 914 -48.83 24.77 20.26
C ALA A 914 -47.81 24.80 21.41
N SER A 915 -46.58 25.27 21.16
CA SER A 915 -45.53 25.39 22.18
C SER A 915 -45.84 26.46 23.22
N LEU A 916 -46.39 27.61 22.80
CA LEU A 916 -46.85 28.67 23.70
C LEU A 916 -48.01 28.20 24.59
N ASN A 917 -48.99 27.51 24.01
CA ASN A 917 -50.10 26.92 24.75
C ASN A 917 -49.61 25.92 25.81
N GLN A 918 -48.63 25.06 25.49
CA GLN A 918 -48.07 24.13 26.47
C GLN A 918 -47.36 24.84 27.63
N LYS A 919 -46.74 26.00 27.39
CA LYS A 919 -46.12 26.83 28.45
C LYS A 919 -47.13 27.69 29.20
N GLY A 920 -48.42 27.66 28.83
CA GLY A 920 -49.46 28.52 29.41
C GLY A 920 -49.29 30.01 29.06
N ILE A 921 -48.61 30.32 27.95
CA ILE A 921 -48.38 31.69 27.50
C ILE A 921 -49.54 32.11 26.59
N VAL A 922 -50.09 33.30 26.81
CA VAL A 922 -51.17 33.86 25.98
C VAL A 922 -50.69 34.03 24.54
N LEU A 923 -51.47 33.52 23.58
CA LEU A 923 -51.14 33.61 22.16
C LEU A 923 -51.24 35.06 21.66
N PRO A 924 -50.24 35.54 20.89
CA PRO A 924 -50.37 36.76 20.10
C PRO A 924 -51.55 36.67 19.12
N GLU A 925 -52.18 37.79 18.79
CA GLU A 925 -53.31 37.88 17.85
C GLU A 925 -53.00 37.26 16.47
N ALA A 926 -51.74 37.33 16.03
CA ALA A 926 -51.29 36.71 14.78
C ALA A 926 -51.29 35.15 14.82
N LEU A 927 -51.34 34.54 16.00
CA LEU A 927 -51.25 33.10 16.23
C LEU A 927 -52.53 32.49 16.83
N THR A 928 -53.49 33.28 17.32
CA THR A 928 -54.76 32.78 17.88
C THR A 928 -55.56 31.92 16.91
N ASP A 929 -55.40 32.22 15.62
CA ASP A 929 -56.04 31.49 14.53
C ASP A 929 -55.38 30.15 14.21
N TYR A 930 -54.15 29.89 14.69
CA TYR A 930 -53.38 28.68 14.39
C TYR A 930 -53.66 27.55 15.38
N THR A 931 -54.93 27.10 15.42
CA THR A 931 -55.30 25.90 16.19
C THR A 931 -54.78 24.62 15.50
N PRO A 932 -54.49 23.53 16.24
CA PRO A 932 -54.01 22.28 15.65
C PRO A 932 -54.88 21.77 14.49
N ALA A 933 -56.22 21.86 14.62
CA ALA A 933 -57.15 21.45 13.57
C ALA A 933 -57.06 22.32 12.29
N LYS A 934 -56.82 23.62 12.42
CA LYS A 934 -56.64 24.50 11.24
C LYS A 934 -55.30 24.22 10.56
N VAL A 935 -54.24 24.00 11.34
CA VAL A 935 -52.92 23.68 10.81
C VAL A 935 -52.94 22.33 10.10
N GLU A 936 -53.66 21.34 10.63
CA GLU A 936 -53.91 20.06 9.95
C GLU A 936 -54.59 20.25 8.59
N ALA A 937 -55.64 21.07 8.53
CA ALA A 937 -56.33 21.36 7.27
C ALA A 937 -55.45 22.05 6.22
N LEU A 938 -54.50 22.90 6.66
CA LEU A 938 -53.59 23.62 5.76
C LEU A 938 -52.40 22.78 5.31
N THR A 939 -51.84 21.99 6.22
CA THR A 939 -50.53 21.35 6.04
C THR A 939 -50.62 19.85 5.77
N GLY A 940 -51.76 19.22 6.07
CA GLY A 940 -51.94 17.77 6.04
C GLY A 940 -51.30 17.03 7.22
N ILE A 941 -50.70 17.72 8.20
CA ILE A 941 -50.12 17.08 9.39
C ILE A 941 -51.17 16.90 10.47
N PRO A 942 -51.39 15.69 11.00
CA PRO A 942 -52.37 15.46 12.06
C PRO A 942 -52.15 16.35 13.29
N ALA A 943 -53.23 16.91 13.83
CA ALA A 943 -53.19 17.77 15.02
C ALA A 943 -52.43 17.13 16.20
N GLU A 944 -52.66 15.84 16.46
CA GLU A 944 -51.97 15.08 17.52
C GLU A 944 -50.45 15.06 17.31
N THR A 945 -49.99 14.89 16.07
CA THR A 945 -48.56 14.89 15.71
C THR A 945 -47.93 16.26 15.96
N ILE A 946 -48.65 17.35 15.65
CA ILE A 946 -48.20 18.73 15.91
C ILE A 946 -48.06 18.97 17.42
N GLU A 947 -49.06 18.57 18.21
CA GLU A 947 -49.01 18.71 19.67
C GLU A 947 -47.90 17.87 20.30
N LYS A 948 -47.68 16.66 19.79
CA LYS A 948 -46.60 15.77 20.24
C LYS A 948 -45.23 16.39 19.91
N ALA A 949 -45.04 16.91 18.71
CA ALA A 949 -43.81 17.60 18.32
C ALA A 949 -43.55 18.84 19.20
N ALA A 950 -44.57 19.69 19.40
CA ALA A 950 -44.46 20.85 20.30
C ALA A 950 -44.08 20.45 21.73
N ARG A 951 -44.57 19.29 22.21
CA ARG A 951 -44.20 18.74 23.52
C ARG A 951 -42.74 18.35 23.62
N VAL A 952 -42.23 17.65 22.61
CA VAL A 952 -40.82 17.27 22.54
C VAL A 952 -39.95 18.52 22.58
N LEU A 953 -40.25 19.51 21.73
CA LEU A 953 -39.48 20.76 21.64
C LEU A 953 -39.54 21.60 22.93
N THR A 954 -40.70 21.63 23.60
CA THR A 954 -40.91 22.42 24.83
C THR A 954 -40.23 21.79 26.05
N ASN A 955 -40.17 20.46 26.12
CA ASN A 955 -39.59 19.72 27.25
C ASN A 955 -38.08 19.50 27.12
N ALA A 956 -37.51 19.74 25.93
CA ALA A 956 -36.07 19.61 25.69
C ALA A 956 -35.28 20.53 26.63
N LYS A 957 -34.28 19.97 27.33
CA LYS A 957 -33.35 20.77 28.14
C LYS A 957 -32.23 21.33 27.27
N SER A 958 -31.88 20.62 26.21
CA SER A 958 -30.85 20.91 25.22
C SER A 958 -31.37 20.54 23.83
N LEU A 959 -31.71 21.57 23.04
CA LEU A 959 -32.23 21.39 21.69
C LEU A 959 -31.16 21.80 20.67
N SER A 960 -30.77 20.86 19.82
CA SER A 960 -29.98 21.15 18.61
C SER A 960 -30.89 21.35 17.41
N THR A 961 -30.59 22.35 16.56
CA THR A 961 -31.40 22.62 15.37
C THR A 961 -30.57 22.62 14.10
N LEU A 962 -30.94 21.81 13.11
CA LEU A 962 -30.26 21.72 11.80
C LEU A 962 -31.15 22.33 10.72
N TRP A 963 -30.60 23.29 9.96
CA TRP A 963 -31.33 24.08 8.98
C TRP A 963 -30.86 23.77 7.57
N GLY A 964 -31.68 23.09 6.78
CA GLY A 964 -31.40 22.73 5.39
C GLY A 964 -32.49 23.19 4.41
N GLY A 965 -32.21 22.97 3.13
CA GLY A 965 -33.11 23.19 2.01
C GLY A 965 -33.94 24.48 2.09
N VAL A 966 -35.27 24.37 2.04
CA VAL A 966 -36.15 25.56 1.99
C VAL A 966 -36.07 26.42 3.27
N PHE A 967 -35.81 25.81 4.42
CA PHE A 967 -35.66 26.53 5.70
C PHE A 967 -34.36 27.32 5.78
N ALA A 968 -33.32 26.85 5.06
CA ALA A 968 -32.04 27.55 4.95
C ALA A 968 -32.04 28.63 3.85
N ALA A 969 -32.81 28.41 2.78
CA ALA A 969 -32.81 29.23 1.57
C ALA A 969 -33.89 30.33 1.53
N ASP A 970 -35.07 30.17 2.16
CA ASP A 970 -36.13 31.19 2.17
C ASP A 970 -36.01 32.10 3.42
N PRO A 971 -35.77 33.42 3.25
CA PRO A 971 -35.65 34.34 4.39
C PRO A 971 -36.93 34.47 5.24
N ARG A 972 -38.12 34.30 4.66
CA ARG A 972 -39.39 34.36 5.40
C ARG A 972 -39.53 33.17 6.32
N LEU A 973 -39.32 31.96 5.78
CA LEU A 973 -39.39 30.72 6.55
C LEU A 973 -38.31 30.70 7.64
N ALA A 974 -37.14 31.25 7.32
CA ALA A 974 -36.08 31.39 8.30
C ALA A 974 -36.46 32.30 9.47
N SER A 975 -37.13 33.43 9.18
CA SER A 975 -37.63 34.37 10.20
C SER A 975 -38.66 33.72 11.13
N GLU A 976 -39.64 33.00 10.57
CA GLU A 976 -40.68 32.29 11.32
C GLU A 976 -40.09 31.21 12.24
N THR A 977 -39.15 30.43 11.71
CA THR A 977 -38.45 29.40 12.48
C THR A 977 -37.62 30.02 13.61
N THR A 978 -36.98 31.16 13.36
CA THR A 978 -36.21 31.87 14.40
C THR A 978 -37.13 32.37 15.52
N ALA A 979 -38.35 32.81 15.19
CA ALA A 979 -39.35 33.20 16.18
C ALA A 979 -39.81 32.02 17.06
N LEU A 980 -39.93 30.81 16.50
CA LEU A 980 -40.15 29.59 17.27
C LEU A 980 -39.01 29.33 18.26
N LEU A 981 -37.76 29.38 17.78
CA LEU A 981 -36.59 29.13 18.62
C LEU A 981 -36.41 30.16 19.74
N ASP A 982 -36.72 31.43 19.50
CA ASP A 982 -36.75 32.48 20.53
C ASP A 982 -37.66 32.11 21.71
N GLN A 983 -38.84 31.56 21.42
CA GLN A 983 -39.78 31.12 22.47
C GLN A 983 -39.31 29.85 23.20
N LEU A 984 -38.54 29.01 22.52
CA LEU A 984 -37.87 27.87 23.13
C LEU A 984 -36.63 28.28 23.94
N LYS A 985 -36.24 29.57 23.89
CA LYS A 985 -34.99 30.10 24.47
C LYS A 985 -33.74 29.43 23.89
N GLN A 986 -33.82 29.06 22.62
CA GLN A 986 -32.72 28.43 21.88
C GLN A 986 -32.21 29.43 20.85
N ARG A 987 -30.94 29.85 21.00
CA ARG A 987 -30.28 30.84 20.11
C ARG A 987 -29.08 30.23 19.38
N LYS A 988 -29.13 28.92 19.21
CA LYS A 988 -28.11 28.11 18.56
C LYS A 988 -28.77 27.34 17.42
N GLY A 989 -27.99 27.08 16.37
CA GLY A 989 -28.42 26.29 15.22
C GLY A 989 -27.29 26.11 14.23
N LEU A 990 -27.32 25.00 13.51
CA LEU A 990 -26.35 24.64 12.48
C LEU A 990 -27.01 24.77 11.09
N ILE A 991 -26.49 25.68 10.27
CA ILE A 991 -27.00 25.91 8.91
C ILE A 991 -26.27 24.96 7.97
N LEU A 992 -27.01 24.09 7.29
CA LEU A 992 -26.46 23.14 6.34
C LEU A 992 -26.23 23.84 4.99
N HIS A 993 -24.96 24.01 4.65
CA HIS A 993 -24.54 24.50 3.33
C HIS A 993 -24.31 23.33 2.36
N GLU A 994 -24.31 23.60 1.05
CA GLU A 994 -23.90 22.61 0.04
C GLU A 994 -22.39 22.73 -0.26
N ALA A 995 -21.87 23.95 -0.34
CA ALA A 995 -20.46 24.23 -0.60
C ALA A 995 -19.56 24.02 0.63
N ALA A 996 -18.47 23.25 0.46
CA ALA A 996 -17.57 22.90 1.57
C ALA A 996 -16.94 24.10 2.30
N ASN A 997 -16.67 25.20 1.59
CA ASN A 997 -16.14 26.44 2.16
C ASN A 997 -17.18 27.59 2.18
N ALA A 998 -18.48 27.28 2.21
CA ALA A 998 -19.52 28.30 2.15
C ALA A 998 -19.35 29.41 3.19
N VAL A 999 -19.06 29.03 4.45
CA VAL A 999 -18.89 29.96 5.56
C VAL A 999 -17.68 30.87 5.34
N GLY A 1000 -16.59 30.34 4.80
CA GLY A 1000 -15.37 31.11 4.50
C GLY A 1000 -15.62 32.11 3.38
N LEU A 1001 -16.28 31.67 2.31
CA LEU A 1001 -16.64 32.52 1.17
C LEU A 1001 -17.59 33.65 1.57
N ILE A 1002 -18.64 33.37 2.36
CA ILE A 1002 -19.54 34.40 2.90
C ILE A 1002 -18.77 35.38 3.79
N SER A 1003 -17.85 34.88 4.62
CA SER A 1003 -17.04 35.71 5.52
C SER A 1003 -16.06 36.61 4.78
N LEU A 1004 -15.57 36.18 3.61
CA LEU A 1004 -14.76 36.98 2.69
C LEU A 1004 -15.59 37.99 1.86
N GLY A 1005 -16.92 38.00 2.02
CA GLY A 1005 -17.82 38.93 1.33
C GLY A 1005 -18.26 38.47 -0.06
N PHE A 1006 -18.04 37.21 -0.42
CA PHE A 1006 -18.58 36.66 -1.66
C PHE A 1006 -20.07 36.34 -1.53
N SER A 1007 -20.80 36.53 -2.62
CA SER A 1007 -22.21 36.16 -2.75
C SER A 1007 -22.43 35.47 -4.09
N SER A 1008 -23.37 34.52 -4.16
CA SER A 1008 -23.75 33.90 -5.43
C SER A 1008 -25.15 34.31 -5.85
N ALA A 1009 -25.31 34.59 -7.13
CA ALA A 1009 -26.63 34.64 -7.77
C ALA A 1009 -27.23 33.21 -7.82
N GLY A 1010 -28.56 33.12 -7.91
CA GLY A 1010 -29.23 31.83 -8.09
C GLY A 1010 -28.92 31.22 -9.46
N VAL A 1011 -28.92 29.89 -9.55
CA VAL A 1011 -28.60 29.15 -10.80
C VAL A 1011 -29.38 29.68 -12.00
N SER A 1012 -30.69 29.96 -11.84
CA SER A 1012 -31.53 30.50 -12.92
C SER A 1012 -31.08 31.88 -13.42
N GLN A 1013 -30.54 32.72 -12.54
CA GLN A 1013 -30.02 34.04 -12.91
C GLN A 1013 -28.71 33.89 -13.70
N ILE A 1014 -27.84 32.95 -13.31
CA ILE A 1014 -26.60 32.65 -14.03
C ILE A 1014 -26.92 32.12 -15.43
N GLN A 1015 -27.85 31.17 -15.55
CA GLN A 1015 -28.32 30.65 -16.85
C GLN A 1015 -28.87 31.77 -17.72
N GLN A 1016 -29.68 32.68 -17.15
CA GLN A 1016 -30.23 33.81 -17.88
C GLN A 1016 -29.14 34.77 -18.38
N SER A 1017 -28.12 35.05 -17.57
CA SER A 1017 -26.99 35.91 -17.94
C SER A 1017 -26.22 35.33 -19.14
N VAL A 1018 -25.95 34.02 -19.15
CA VAL A 1018 -25.29 33.35 -20.29
C VAL A 1018 -26.20 33.35 -21.52
N ARG A 1019 -27.45 32.89 -21.39
CA ARG A 1019 -28.42 32.78 -22.50
C ARG A 1019 -28.84 34.11 -23.11
N SER A 1020 -28.69 35.21 -22.37
CA SER A 1020 -28.94 36.56 -22.88
C SER A 1020 -27.93 36.99 -23.95
N GLY A 1021 -26.80 36.28 -24.08
CA GLY A 1021 -25.70 36.64 -24.97
C GLY A 1021 -24.84 37.80 -24.47
N LYS A 1022 -25.11 38.30 -23.26
CA LYS A 1022 -24.30 39.34 -22.59
C LYS A 1022 -22.91 38.82 -22.23
N VAL A 1023 -22.83 37.57 -21.77
CA VAL A 1023 -21.57 36.88 -21.46
C VAL A 1023 -20.96 36.33 -22.76
N LYS A 1024 -19.68 36.61 -22.99
CA LYS A 1024 -18.91 36.19 -24.16
C LYS A 1024 -17.67 35.38 -23.80
N ALA A 1025 -17.12 35.56 -22.61
CA ALA A 1025 -16.06 34.73 -22.07
C ALA A 1025 -16.48 34.12 -20.73
N LEU A 1026 -16.35 32.80 -20.61
CA LEU A 1026 -16.61 32.07 -19.37
C LEU A 1026 -15.33 31.37 -18.89
N VAL A 1027 -14.99 31.57 -17.62
CA VAL A 1027 -13.91 30.82 -16.96
C VAL A 1027 -14.49 30.05 -15.77
N LEU A 1028 -14.31 28.74 -15.77
CA LEU A 1028 -14.60 27.88 -14.62
C LEU A 1028 -13.34 27.62 -13.80
N ALA A 1029 -13.43 27.71 -12.47
CA ALA A 1029 -12.33 27.38 -11.57
C ALA A 1029 -12.77 26.40 -10.48
N GLY A 1030 -12.30 25.15 -10.55
CA GLY A 1030 -12.60 24.12 -9.56
C GLY A 1030 -14.07 23.69 -9.52
N THR A 1031 -14.79 23.88 -10.63
CA THR A 1031 -16.21 23.54 -10.80
C THR A 1031 -16.47 23.12 -12.23
N SER A 1032 -17.66 22.61 -12.52
CA SER A 1032 -18.08 22.23 -13.86
C SER A 1032 -19.29 23.05 -14.34
N PRO A 1033 -19.60 23.08 -15.66
CA PRO A 1033 -20.77 23.79 -16.18
C PRO A 1033 -22.10 23.23 -15.63
N GLU A 1034 -22.16 21.93 -15.37
CA GLU A 1034 -23.35 21.22 -14.89
C GLU A 1034 -23.78 21.69 -13.50
N ALA A 1035 -22.83 22.12 -12.66
CA ALA A 1035 -23.12 22.71 -11.34
C ALA A 1035 -23.97 23.98 -11.43
N PHE A 1036 -23.99 24.65 -12.59
CA PHE A 1036 -24.80 25.82 -12.88
C PHE A 1036 -25.90 25.55 -13.92
N GLY A 1037 -26.16 24.27 -14.22
CA GLY A 1037 -27.16 23.85 -15.19
C GLY A 1037 -26.92 24.39 -16.61
N LEU A 1038 -25.65 24.62 -16.99
CA LEU A 1038 -25.29 25.03 -18.35
C LEU A 1038 -25.19 23.81 -19.27
N THR A 1039 -25.58 23.99 -20.52
CA THR A 1039 -25.58 22.93 -21.55
C THR A 1039 -24.55 23.21 -22.65
N ALA A 1040 -24.25 22.23 -23.50
CA ALA A 1040 -23.39 22.43 -24.67
C ALA A 1040 -23.89 23.57 -25.57
N ALA A 1041 -25.22 23.71 -25.74
CA ALA A 1041 -25.80 24.80 -26.50
C ALA A 1041 -25.51 26.16 -25.87
N ASP A 1042 -25.54 26.27 -24.53
CA ASP A 1042 -25.20 27.50 -23.82
C ASP A 1042 -23.71 27.84 -24.03
N LEU A 1043 -22.82 26.85 -23.91
CA LEU A 1043 -21.36 27.04 -24.02
C LEU A 1043 -20.92 27.45 -25.43
N ARG A 1044 -21.55 26.91 -26.48
CA ARG A 1044 -21.25 27.26 -27.89
C ARG A 1044 -21.61 28.70 -28.27
N THR A 1045 -22.37 29.41 -27.43
CA THR A 1045 -22.68 30.84 -27.65
C THR A 1045 -21.54 31.78 -27.24
N LEU A 1046 -20.54 31.25 -26.55
CA LEU A 1046 -19.40 32.00 -26.01
C LEU A 1046 -18.27 32.11 -27.04
N ASP A 1047 -17.57 33.24 -27.03
CA ASP A 1047 -16.36 33.47 -27.83
C ASP A 1047 -15.11 32.82 -27.19
N LEU A 1048 -15.19 32.53 -25.89
CA LEU A 1048 -14.19 31.80 -25.10
C LEU A 1048 -14.87 30.99 -23.99
N PHE A 1049 -14.52 29.71 -23.88
CA PHE A 1049 -14.79 28.89 -22.71
C PHE A 1049 -13.50 28.23 -22.21
N ALA A 1050 -13.12 28.52 -20.97
CA ALA A 1050 -11.96 27.94 -20.31
C ALA A 1050 -12.35 27.26 -19.00
N SER A 1051 -11.72 26.14 -18.67
CA SER A 1051 -11.91 25.46 -17.39
C SER A 1051 -10.59 25.11 -16.71
N PHE A 1052 -10.49 25.44 -15.44
CA PHE A 1052 -9.41 25.04 -14.55
C PHE A 1052 -9.93 23.89 -13.70
N THR A 1053 -9.58 22.67 -14.07
CA THR A 1053 -10.18 21.46 -13.51
C THR A 1053 -9.14 20.42 -13.16
N THR A 1054 -9.45 19.67 -12.12
CA THR A 1054 -8.70 18.49 -11.70
C THR A 1054 -9.04 17.29 -12.59
N LYS A 1055 -10.31 17.18 -13.00
CA LYS A 1055 -10.88 16.11 -13.84
C LYS A 1055 -11.96 16.70 -14.74
N PRO A 1056 -11.72 16.80 -16.06
CA PRO A 1056 -12.69 17.39 -16.98
C PRO A 1056 -13.93 16.52 -17.11
N THR A 1057 -15.12 17.12 -17.12
CA THR A 1057 -16.35 16.45 -17.53
C THR A 1057 -16.38 16.22 -19.04
N GLU A 1058 -17.31 15.38 -19.53
CA GLU A 1058 -17.51 15.20 -20.98
C GLU A 1058 -17.78 16.54 -21.66
N LEU A 1059 -18.61 17.39 -21.05
CA LEU A 1059 -18.95 18.70 -21.57
C LEU A 1059 -17.73 19.64 -21.64
N GLU A 1060 -16.87 19.62 -20.63
CA GLU A 1060 -15.61 20.38 -20.64
C GLU A 1060 -14.65 19.85 -21.72
N ALA A 1061 -14.52 18.53 -21.85
CA ALA A 1061 -13.69 17.91 -22.86
C ALA A 1061 -14.20 18.15 -24.29
N GLU A 1062 -15.50 18.34 -24.48
CA GLU A 1062 -16.11 18.63 -25.78
C GLU A 1062 -16.04 20.10 -26.17
N GLU A 1063 -16.32 21.01 -25.24
CA GLU A 1063 -16.59 22.42 -25.56
C GLU A 1063 -15.49 23.39 -25.11
N ALA A 1064 -14.64 23.04 -24.14
CA ALA A 1064 -13.62 23.98 -23.66
C ALA A 1064 -12.57 24.26 -24.75
N GLU A 1065 -12.23 25.54 -24.90
CA GLU A 1065 -11.12 26.01 -25.72
C GLU A 1065 -9.79 25.84 -24.98
N VAL A 1066 -9.78 26.06 -23.67
CA VAL A 1066 -8.61 25.88 -22.80
C VAL A 1066 -8.98 25.03 -21.58
N LEU A 1067 -8.22 23.96 -21.34
CA LEU A 1067 -8.29 23.17 -20.10
C LEU A 1067 -6.96 23.28 -19.35
N LEU A 1068 -6.99 23.79 -18.11
CA LEU A 1068 -5.79 23.89 -17.28
C LEU A 1068 -5.87 22.90 -16.10
N PRO A 1069 -4.84 22.07 -15.89
CA PRO A 1069 -4.84 21.09 -14.81
C PRO A 1069 -4.58 21.75 -13.46
N VAL A 1070 -5.57 21.66 -12.57
CA VAL A 1070 -5.49 22.17 -11.19
C VAL A 1070 -5.17 21.04 -10.21
N ALA A 1071 -4.24 21.29 -9.30
CA ALA A 1071 -3.93 20.40 -8.20
C ALA A 1071 -5.17 20.20 -7.31
N ALA A 1072 -5.43 18.96 -6.89
CA ALA A 1072 -6.53 18.69 -5.96
C ALA A 1072 -6.26 19.35 -4.60
N TRP A 1073 -7.30 19.54 -3.78
CA TRP A 1073 -7.13 20.13 -2.44
C TRP A 1073 -6.18 19.31 -1.53
N THR A 1074 -6.04 18.00 -1.78
CA THR A 1074 -5.07 17.11 -1.11
C THR A 1074 -3.62 17.33 -1.55
N GLU A 1075 -3.39 18.11 -2.61
CA GLU A 1075 -2.10 18.30 -3.30
C GLU A 1075 -1.58 19.74 -3.19
N ARG A 1076 -2.28 20.60 -2.45
CA ARG A 1076 -1.93 22.01 -2.25
C ARG A 1076 -2.15 22.44 -0.81
N GLU A 1077 -1.57 23.57 -0.45
CA GLU A 1077 -1.88 24.24 0.81
C GLU A 1077 -3.18 25.04 0.69
N GLY A 1078 -3.78 25.39 1.83
CA GLY A 1078 -4.92 26.32 1.86
C GLY A 1078 -5.60 26.34 3.21
N SER A 1079 -6.71 27.04 3.29
CA SER A 1079 -7.60 27.03 4.43
C SER A 1079 -9.06 27.15 4.00
N PHE A 1080 -9.97 26.68 4.85
CA PHE A 1080 -11.41 26.85 4.64
C PHE A 1080 -12.13 26.92 6.00
N ASN A 1081 -13.31 27.50 6.04
CA ASN A 1081 -14.13 27.51 7.24
C ASN A 1081 -15.20 26.43 7.15
N GLY A 1082 -15.20 25.53 8.13
CA GLY A 1082 -16.20 24.48 8.26
C GLY A 1082 -17.57 25.03 8.69
N LEU A 1083 -18.52 24.13 8.87
CA LEU A 1083 -19.93 24.42 9.14
C LEU A 1083 -20.14 25.18 10.46
N THR A 1084 -19.25 24.94 11.44
CA THR A 1084 -19.24 25.60 12.74
C THR A 1084 -18.59 27.00 12.69
N GLY A 1085 -18.05 27.39 11.54
CA GLY A 1085 -17.24 28.60 11.35
C GLY A 1085 -15.77 28.43 11.72
N GLN A 1086 -15.37 27.27 12.27
CA GLN A 1086 -13.97 26.98 12.57
C GLN A 1086 -13.10 27.05 11.32
N LEU A 1087 -11.97 27.76 11.43
CA LEU A 1087 -10.96 27.79 10.38
C LEU A 1087 -10.14 26.49 10.42
N HIS A 1088 -10.09 25.79 9.29
CA HIS A 1088 -9.26 24.62 9.09
C HIS A 1088 -8.11 24.96 8.16
N VAL A 1089 -6.89 24.56 8.55
CA VAL A 1089 -5.70 24.70 7.72
C VAL A 1089 -5.41 23.37 7.05
N GLN A 1090 -5.20 23.41 5.74
CA GLN A 1090 -4.80 22.27 4.92
C GLN A 1090 -3.31 22.44 4.57
N PRO A 1091 -2.41 21.62 5.12
CA PRO A 1091 -1.02 21.60 4.70
C PRO A 1091 -0.89 20.91 3.33
N LEU A 1092 0.29 21.06 2.71
CA LEU A 1092 0.62 20.35 1.48
C LEU A 1092 0.64 18.85 1.75
N GLY A 1093 -0.29 18.12 1.12
CA GLY A 1093 -0.41 16.67 1.27
C GLY A 1093 0.37 15.92 0.20
N ALA A 1094 -0.36 15.30 -0.73
CA ALA A 1094 0.19 14.50 -1.81
C ALA A 1094 0.94 15.36 -2.86
N LYS A 1095 1.82 14.73 -3.62
CA LYS A 1095 2.43 15.38 -4.80
C LYS A 1095 1.36 15.63 -5.87
N PRO A 1096 1.33 16.82 -6.51
CA PRO A 1096 0.42 17.10 -7.62
C PRO A 1096 0.51 16.08 -8.77
N TYR A 1097 -0.63 15.76 -9.37
CA TYR A 1097 -0.71 14.82 -10.49
C TYR A 1097 -0.14 15.45 -11.79
N GLY A 1098 0.74 14.74 -12.49
CA GLY A 1098 1.36 15.22 -13.73
C GLY A 1098 2.07 16.56 -13.56
N ASN A 1099 1.76 17.51 -14.46
CA ASN A 1099 2.22 18.89 -14.46
C ASN A 1099 1.17 19.87 -13.89
N SER A 1100 0.19 19.38 -13.13
CA SER A 1100 -0.82 20.23 -12.49
C SER A 1100 -0.18 21.23 -11.51
N ARG A 1101 -0.83 22.37 -11.33
CA ARG A 1101 -0.39 23.45 -10.44
C ARG A 1101 -1.53 23.86 -9.51
N SER A 1102 -1.20 24.43 -8.35
CA SER A 1102 -2.24 25.02 -7.51
C SER A 1102 -2.92 26.18 -8.24
N LEU A 1103 -4.21 26.40 -7.98
CA LEU A 1103 -4.98 27.44 -8.64
C LEU A 1103 -4.37 28.83 -8.39
N VAL A 1104 -3.88 29.11 -7.19
CA VAL A 1104 -3.18 30.39 -6.87
C VAL A 1104 -1.99 30.61 -7.81
N ARG A 1105 -1.20 29.57 -8.09
CA ARG A 1105 -0.06 29.69 -9.01
C ARG A 1105 -0.49 29.95 -10.45
N ILE A 1106 -1.56 29.29 -10.90
CA ILE A 1106 -2.15 29.49 -12.23
C ILE A 1106 -2.64 30.94 -12.36
N LEU A 1107 -3.44 31.41 -11.40
CA LEU A 1107 -3.98 32.77 -11.37
C LEU A 1107 -2.86 33.82 -11.27
N SER A 1108 -1.79 33.54 -10.53
CA SER A 1108 -0.62 34.43 -10.46
C SER A 1108 0.05 34.60 -11.82
N HIS A 1109 0.27 33.51 -12.56
CA HIS A 1109 0.86 33.60 -13.89
C HIS A 1109 -0.07 34.31 -14.87
N LEU A 1110 -1.38 34.01 -14.81
CA LEU A 1110 -2.39 34.66 -15.64
C LEU A 1110 -2.42 36.17 -15.36
N SER A 1111 -2.47 36.59 -14.09
CA SER A 1111 -2.49 38.01 -13.70
C SER A 1111 -1.29 38.80 -14.23
N ARG A 1112 -0.09 38.20 -14.21
CA ARG A 1112 1.13 38.83 -14.73
C ARG A 1112 1.04 39.09 -16.23
N LYS A 1113 0.52 38.13 -17.00
CA LYS A 1113 0.23 38.32 -18.43
C LYS A 1113 -0.86 39.37 -18.64
N MET A 1114 -1.75 39.55 -17.66
CA MET A 1114 -2.80 40.56 -17.67
C MET A 1114 -2.37 41.95 -17.17
N GLY A 1115 -1.11 42.13 -16.76
CA GLY A 1115 -0.61 43.41 -16.25
C GLY A 1115 -0.91 43.67 -14.77
N ALA A 1116 -1.42 42.66 -14.05
CA ALA A 1116 -1.64 42.67 -12.61
C ALA A 1116 -0.56 41.87 -11.87
N ASN A 1117 -0.48 42.01 -10.54
CA ASN A 1117 0.53 41.34 -9.73
C ASN A 1117 -0.10 40.58 -8.55
N LEU A 1118 -0.39 39.29 -8.76
CA LEU A 1118 -0.82 38.39 -7.69
C LEU A 1118 0.34 37.57 -7.13
N PRO A 1119 0.42 37.40 -5.79
CA PRO A 1119 1.32 36.43 -5.17
C PRO A 1119 1.16 35.02 -5.75
N ALA A 1120 2.27 34.29 -5.87
CA ALA A 1120 2.29 32.93 -6.44
C ALA A 1120 2.18 31.81 -5.40
N VAL A 1121 2.03 32.17 -4.11
CA VAL A 1121 2.01 31.24 -2.97
C VAL A 1121 0.81 31.55 -2.09
N GLU A 1122 0.09 30.51 -1.67
CA GLU A 1122 -1.13 30.58 -0.86
C GLU A 1122 -0.90 31.35 0.45
N SER A 1123 0.21 31.06 1.15
CA SER A 1123 0.52 31.69 2.44
C SER A 1123 0.63 33.22 2.38
N ALA A 1124 0.96 33.80 1.23
CA ALA A 1124 1.03 35.24 1.03
C ALA A 1124 -0.36 35.91 0.89
N LEU A 1125 -1.43 35.13 0.83
CA LEU A 1125 -2.82 35.59 0.74
C LEU A 1125 -3.60 35.44 2.06
N ARG A 1126 -2.96 34.94 3.12
CA ARG A 1126 -3.57 34.73 4.45
C ARG A 1126 -3.73 36.01 5.29
N SER A 1127 -3.27 37.15 4.77
CA SER A 1127 -3.20 38.45 5.45
C SER A 1127 -4.52 39.19 5.51
#